data_AF-A0A5B0G5I9-F1
#
_entry.id   AF-A0A5B0G5I9-F1
#
_cell.length_a   1.000
_cell.length_b   1.000
_cell.length_c   1.000
_cell.angle_alpha   90.00
_cell.angle_beta   90.00
_cell.angle_gamma   90.00
#
_symmetry.space_group_name_H-M   'P 1'
#
loop_
_entity.id
_entity.type
_entity.pdbx_description
1 polymer ?
#
loop_
_entity_poly.entity_id
_entity_poly.type
_entity_poly.pdbx_seq_one_letter_code
_entity_poly.pdbx_strand_id
1 'polypeptide(L)'
;MKTIRPVRCTLARATFVTAALAPLLLAGCGGSSDDSTASSGTSSAKLADTSSGTSSVSLSPLSSTVASTLVRPAFYTAPVVLNAPSDIDSAAPFASANQPPAAQASTSTMAAVSLAQLTPQTIARYATRTARAASNSTQVTTYTPAQIRAAYQLPPLPSSWSKLSASEAAQMGAGQTIYVIDAMSDPNIVKELAAFNQKFGLPGCTTTTIAPNASLPLAAPSSNACQFSIVHSTTSGAMTSNAPSYDSGWATEIALDVQWVHATAPLARIVLIQAPDASTSSLIAAVNLANAMGPGVVSMSFGAPEGSWTGSVDSAFKHANMTYVAATGDNGTGVEWPSVSTNVLAVGGTHLSYDGTTKNETVWSGTGGGISQYTSAPAYQNTSVPSLGTLTKRSVADVSFNADPFSGQYVAVITPDAAAPSWYSVGGTSLSTPQWAGIVAIANAQRARNSLGALGLAQTQLYGTVSTDAGLYATAFYDVTSGNDGYCSSCSAHTGYDQPSGLGTPAVGSLLSTLGVSKAPPPVVSAATVKGTAGSALSFTVAASSSDPLSWSLANPPQGMSIDSSGQVIWAQPVAGTYKVTVTAKDTVTGSTGSASANVTIVAASKPVVQAATIVGQAKQPLSYQVDVSAADPLRFSLSGAPSGMSISSAGVISWRTPAKGTYSVSVKATDTSNGQSGSATMSVRISSAATGPAISAAPISGVEGRAVSGVIGIEDPGADNVKVDIKGAPSGMVFVESGPGFVAKWRHPVAGTYTLTLTAVDSAGLSSQANLVVTIGTR
;
A
#
# COMPACT_ATOMS: atom_id res chain seq x y z
N MET A 1 0.07 34.57 -63.25
CA MET A 1 -1.12 35.21 -63.88
C MET A 1 -2.31 34.26 -63.79
N LYS A 2 -3.54 34.77 -63.56
CA LYS A 2 -4.88 34.12 -63.69
C LYS A 2 -4.99 32.65 -63.24
N THR A 3 -5.54 32.27 -62.06
CA THR A 3 -6.82 32.61 -61.39
C THR A 3 -8.08 32.07 -62.09
N ILE A 4 -8.65 30.96 -61.56
CA ILE A 4 -10.06 30.56 -61.70
C ILE A 4 -10.57 30.00 -60.35
N ARG A 5 -11.80 30.38 -59.98
CA ARG A 5 -12.67 29.96 -58.85
C ARG A 5 -13.88 29.19 -59.45
N PRO A 6 -14.85 28.57 -58.71
CA PRO A 6 -15.40 28.88 -57.37
C PRO A 6 -15.25 27.64 -56.43
N VAL A 7 -16.03 27.31 -55.38
CA VAL A 7 -17.34 27.71 -54.81
C VAL A 7 -17.27 27.71 -53.26
N ARG A 8 -18.23 28.35 -52.58
CA ARG A 8 -18.63 28.07 -51.18
C ARG A 8 -20.13 27.81 -51.14
N CYS A 9 -20.57 26.87 -50.31
CA CYS A 9 -21.98 26.75 -49.90
C CYS A 9 -22.10 26.97 -48.39
N THR A 10 -23.24 27.50 -47.96
CA THR A 10 -23.54 27.95 -46.58
C THR A 10 -24.93 27.40 -46.18
N LEU A 11 -25.35 27.64 -44.92
CA LEU A 11 -26.59 27.19 -44.24
C LEU A 11 -26.45 25.85 -43.48
N ALA A 12 -27.03 25.66 -42.29
CA ALA A 12 -27.72 26.62 -41.40
C ALA A 12 -27.61 26.20 -39.92
N ARG A 13 -27.70 27.19 -39.01
CA ARG A 13 -28.06 26.98 -37.59
C ARG A 13 -29.58 26.98 -37.47
N ALA A 14 -30.12 26.07 -36.66
CA ALA A 14 -31.47 26.16 -36.12
C ALA A 14 -31.43 25.99 -34.59
N THR A 15 -32.15 26.86 -33.89
CA THR A 15 -32.32 26.88 -32.42
C THR A 15 -33.72 26.37 -32.06
N PHE A 16 -34.15 26.49 -30.79
CA PHE A 16 -35.44 26.10 -30.18
C PHE A 16 -35.53 24.64 -29.68
N VAL A 17 -36.10 24.33 -28.50
CA VAL A 17 -36.35 25.15 -27.29
C VAL A 17 -36.52 24.22 -26.07
N THR A 18 -36.38 24.77 -24.86
CA THR A 18 -36.59 24.07 -23.58
C THR A 18 -38.06 23.71 -23.31
N ALA A 19 -38.31 22.49 -22.80
CA ALA A 19 -39.51 22.19 -22.01
C ALA A 19 -39.14 21.21 -20.88
N ALA A 20 -39.57 21.52 -19.65
CA ALA A 20 -39.37 20.69 -18.47
C ALA A 20 -40.72 20.16 -17.97
N LEU A 21 -40.75 18.96 -17.38
CA LEU A 21 -41.79 18.52 -16.45
C LEU A 21 -41.28 17.32 -15.62
N ALA A 22 -41.85 17.17 -14.42
CA ALA A 22 -41.28 16.41 -13.30
C ALA A 22 -41.95 15.00 -13.13
N PRO A 23 -41.50 14.14 -12.19
CA PRO A 23 -41.79 12.70 -12.22
C PRO A 23 -43.10 12.31 -11.55
N LEU A 24 -43.63 11.12 -11.89
CA LEU A 24 -44.68 10.45 -11.14
C LEU A 24 -44.10 9.44 -10.13
N LEU A 25 -44.47 9.62 -8.87
CA LEU A 25 -44.48 8.58 -7.85
C LEU A 25 -45.80 7.80 -7.93
N LEU A 26 -45.77 6.49 -7.69
CA LEU A 26 -46.94 5.73 -7.27
C LEU A 26 -46.47 4.60 -6.34
N ALA A 27 -46.92 4.68 -5.09
CA ALA A 27 -46.70 3.65 -4.08
C ALA A 27 -47.86 2.62 -4.12
N GLY A 28 -47.54 1.36 -3.87
CA GLY A 28 -48.51 0.29 -3.60
C GLY A 28 -48.09 -0.47 -2.35
N CYS A 29 -48.97 -0.51 -1.35
CA CYS A 29 -48.70 -1.14 -0.05
C CYS A 29 -49.03 -2.65 -0.03
N GLY A 30 -48.43 -3.37 0.93
CA GLY A 30 -48.86 -4.69 1.38
C GLY A 30 -47.92 -5.84 0.95
N GLY A 31 -47.43 -6.68 1.84
CA GLY A 31 -47.64 -6.73 3.29
C GLY A 31 -46.59 -7.59 4.01
N SER A 32 -46.55 -7.47 5.33
CA SER A 32 -45.63 -8.19 6.21
C SER A 32 -46.08 -9.64 6.46
N SER A 33 -45.13 -10.56 6.51
CA SER A 33 -45.04 -11.52 7.62
C SER A 33 -43.62 -12.07 7.72
N ASP A 34 -43.06 -12.06 8.93
CA ASP A 34 -41.74 -12.59 9.25
C ASP A 34 -41.65 -14.10 8.95
N ASP A 35 -40.44 -14.58 8.66
CA ASP A 35 -39.91 -15.61 9.56
C ASP A 35 -38.38 -15.57 9.67
N SER A 36 -37.91 -15.95 10.85
CA SER A 36 -36.52 -15.84 11.27
C SER A 36 -35.75 -17.13 11.02
N THR A 37 -34.45 -17.03 10.73
CA THR A 37 -33.42 -17.82 11.45
C THR A 37 -32.02 -17.35 11.09
N ALA A 38 -31.20 -17.15 12.11
CA ALA A 38 -29.75 -17.03 11.97
C ALA A 38 -29.09 -18.32 12.50
N SER A 39 -28.04 -18.81 11.84
CA SER A 39 -26.73 -18.97 12.48
C SER A 39 -25.67 -19.63 11.57
N SER A 40 -24.43 -19.30 11.92
CA SER A 40 -23.15 -19.92 11.56
C SER A 40 -23.10 -21.44 11.34
N GLY A 41 -22.28 -21.90 10.39
CA GLY A 41 -21.93 -23.33 10.26
C GLY A 41 -20.82 -23.64 9.25
N THR A 42 -19.59 -23.75 9.76
CA THR A 42 -18.34 -24.18 9.11
C THR A 42 -18.38 -25.41 8.18
N SER A 43 -17.75 -25.27 7.00
CA SER A 43 -16.91 -26.26 6.29
C SER A 43 -17.29 -27.76 6.21
N SER A 44 -17.44 -28.27 4.98
CA SER A 44 -16.81 -29.54 4.57
C SER A 44 -16.67 -29.63 3.05
N ALA A 45 -15.51 -30.08 2.57
CA ALA A 45 -15.28 -30.39 1.16
C ALA A 45 -15.94 -31.73 0.79
N LYS A 46 -16.38 -31.85 -0.48
CA LYS A 46 -16.67 -33.15 -1.09
C LYS A 46 -16.00 -33.23 -2.44
N LEU A 47 -15.15 -34.25 -2.60
CA LEU A 47 -14.37 -34.50 -3.81
C LEU A 47 -15.20 -35.21 -4.90
N ALA A 48 -14.93 -34.80 -6.13
CA ALA A 48 -15.14 -35.50 -7.41
C ALA A 48 -16.55 -36.03 -7.77
N ASP A 49 -17.04 -35.56 -8.93
CA ASP A 49 -17.19 -36.48 -10.06
C ASP A 49 -16.57 -35.85 -11.31
N THR A 50 -15.97 -36.67 -12.15
CA THR A 50 -15.18 -36.26 -13.33
C THR A 50 -16.04 -36.33 -14.59
N SER A 51 -16.32 -35.18 -15.19
CA SER A 51 -16.74 -35.11 -16.60
C SER A 51 -15.87 -34.11 -17.36
N SER A 52 -15.50 -34.50 -18.58
CA SER A 52 -14.59 -33.75 -19.46
C SER A 52 -15.27 -32.51 -20.02
N GLY A 53 -15.21 -31.41 -19.27
CA GLY A 53 -15.66 -30.10 -19.73
C GLY A 53 -14.68 -29.47 -20.72
N THR A 54 -14.99 -29.55 -22.02
CA THR A 54 -14.29 -28.76 -23.04
C THR A 54 -14.69 -27.30 -22.89
N SER A 55 -13.87 -26.51 -22.21
CA SER A 55 -14.09 -25.06 -22.06
C SER A 55 -13.92 -24.34 -23.40
N SER A 56 -14.99 -24.20 -24.18
CA SER A 56 -15.01 -23.36 -25.37
C SER A 56 -15.31 -21.90 -24.98
N VAL A 57 -14.35 -21.02 -25.20
CA VAL A 57 -14.55 -19.57 -25.09
C VAL A 57 -15.30 -19.08 -26.33
N SER A 58 -16.57 -18.74 -26.17
CA SER A 58 -17.31 -18.03 -27.22
C SER A 58 -16.90 -16.57 -27.22
N LEU A 59 -15.98 -16.21 -28.12
CA LEU A 59 -15.74 -14.82 -28.47
C LEU A 59 -16.86 -14.34 -29.38
N SER A 60 -17.38 -13.14 -29.13
CA SER A 60 -18.20 -12.43 -30.13
C SER A 60 -17.40 -12.33 -31.42
N PRO A 61 -17.95 -12.75 -32.59
CA PRO A 61 -17.20 -12.72 -33.83
C PRO A 61 -16.77 -11.29 -34.14
N LEU A 62 -15.49 -11.11 -34.45
CA LEU A 62 -14.98 -9.83 -34.94
C LEU A 62 -15.80 -9.39 -36.15
N SER A 63 -16.01 -8.07 -36.26
CA SER A 63 -16.50 -7.49 -37.52
C SER A 63 -15.67 -8.05 -38.68
N SER A 64 -16.32 -8.50 -39.76
CA SER A 64 -15.63 -9.15 -40.87
C SER A 64 -14.49 -8.32 -41.44
N THR A 65 -14.65 -6.98 -41.47
CA THR A 65 -13.58 -6.03 -41.83
C THR A 65 -12.38 -6.15 -40.90
N VAL A 66 -12.60 -6.20 -39.58
CA VAL A 66 -11.55 -6.29 -38.56
C VAL A 66 -10.87 -7.66 -38.57
N ALA A 67 -11.66 -8.74 -38.71
CA ALA A 67 -11.13 -10.09 -38.86
C ALA A 67 -10.15 -10.16 -40.05
N SER A 68 -10.55 -9.56 -41.18
CA SER A 68 -9.76 -9.47 -42.42
C SER A 68 -8.64 -8.42 -42.42
N THR A 69 -8.46 -7.63 -41.36
CA THR A 69 -7.38 -6.63 -41.31
C THR A 69 -6.04 -7.35 -41.47
N LEU A 70 -5.26 -6.92 -42.46
CA LEU A 70 -3.92 -7.46 -42.68
C LEU A 70 -2.95 -6.88 -41.65
N VAL A 71 -2.37 -7.78 -40.89
CA VAL A 71 -1.26 -7.54 -39.97
C VAL A 71 0.04 -7.56 -40.76
N ARG A 72 1.04 -6.80 -40.30
CA ARG A 72 2.34 -6.66 -40.95
C ARG A 72 3.46 -7.12 -40.00
N PRO A 73 4.48 -7.84 -40.48
CA PRO A 73 5.69 -8.12 -39.71
C PRO A 73 6.46 -6.81 -39.48
N ALA A 74 7.02 -6.60 -38.27
CA ALA A 74 7.59 -5.33 -37.82
C ALA A 74 9.14 -5.32 -37.88
N PHE A 75 9.68 -5.74 -39.02
CA PHE A 75 11.13 -5.76 -39.29
C PHE A 75 11.58 -4.76 -40.36
N TYR A 76 12.82 -4.31 -40.19
CA TYR A 76 13.60 -3.59 -41.19
C TYR A 76 14.89 -4.37 -41.50
N THR A 77 15.36 -4.31 -42.75
CA THR A 77 16.66 -4.88 -43.12
C THR A 77 17.56 -3.80 -43.71
N ALA A 78 18.82 -3.74 -43.27
CA ALA A 78 19.79 -2.85 -43.89
C ALA A 78 20.01 -3.25 -45.36
N PRO A 79 20.19 -2.31 -46.30
CA PRO A 79 20.11 -2.63 -47.72
C PRO A 79 21.48 -3.07 -48.22
N VAL A 80 21.95 -4.20 -47.71
CA VAL A 80 23.27 -4.80 -47.96
C VAL A 80 23.23 -6.30 -47.65
N VAL A 81 23.87 -7.12 -48.48
CA VAL A 81 24.19 -8.51 -48.12
C VAL A 81 25.51 -8.48 -47.36
N LEU A 82 25.51 -8.94 -46.11
CA LEU A 82 26.70 -8.93 -45.27
C LEU A 82 27.69 -10.03 -45.69
N ASN A 83 28.97 -9.78 -45.44
CA ASN A 83 29.94 -10.84 -45.31
C ASN A 83 29.52 -11.81 -44.19
N ALA A 84 29.77 -13.11 -44.37
CA ALA A 84 29.48 -14.10 -43.33
C ALA A 84 30.25 -13.78 -42.04
N PRO A 85 29.63 -13.95 -40.86
CA PRO A 85 30.29 -13.70 -39.57
C PRO A 85 31.49 -14.64 -39.38
N SER A 86 32.50 -14.13 -38.66
CA SER A 86 33.70 -14.90 -38.31
C SER A 86 33.38 -16.06 -37.36
N ASP A 87 34.09 -17.17 -37.50
CA ASP A 87 33.91 -18.37 -36.67
C ASP A 87 34.50 -18.26 -35.24
N ILE A 88 34.76 -17.04 -34.74
CA ILE A 88 35.41 -16.82 -33.44
C ILE A 88 34.54 -17.34 -32.28
N ASP A 89 33.22 -17.08 -32.33
CA ASP A 89 32.27 -17.59 -31.32
C ASP A 89 31.98 -19.08 -31.50
N SER A 90 32.11 -19.61 -32.73
CA SER A 90 32.02 -21.05 -33.01
C SER A 90 33.17 -21.82 -32.35
N ALA A 91 34.38 -21.26 -32.39
CA ALA A 91 35.57 -21.84 -31.76
C ALA A 91 35.59 -21.66 -30.23
N ALA A 92 35.10 -20.52 -29.74
CA ALA A 92 34.99 -20.22 -28.31
C ALA A 92 33.74 -19.35 -28.07
N PRO A 93 32.64 -19.91 -27.54
CA PRO A 93 31.42 -19.14 -27.27
C PRO A 93 31.72 -17.88 -26.45
N PHE A 94 31.08 -16.77 -26.81
CA PHE A 94 31.26 -15.45 -26.20
C PHE A 94 32.58 -14.70 -26.54
N ALA A 95 33.45 -15.23 -27.40
CA ALA A 95 34.74 -14.60 -27.73
C ALA A 95 34.64 -13.25 -28.48
N SER A 96 33.57 -12.99 -29.25
CA SER A 96 33.37 -11.69 -29.91
C SER A 96 32.80 -10.60 -28.99
N ALA A 97 32.39 -10.96 -27.75
CA ALA A 97 31.71 -10.06 -26.80
C ALA A 97 32.35 -8.67 -26.66
N ASN A 98 33.68 -8.62 -26.55
CA ASN A 98 34.44 -7.39 -26.35
C ASN A 98 35.25 -6.98 -27.60
N GLN A 99 34.88 -7.48 -28.77
CA GLN A 99 35.46 -7.07 -30.05
C GLN A 99 34.62 -5.94 -30.68
N PRO A 100 35.21 -5.07 -31.51
CA PRO A 100 34.45 -4.13 -32.31
C PRO A 100 33.40 -4.84 -33.20
N PRO A 101 32.21 -4.26 -33.41
CA PRO A 101 31.20 -4.83 -34.30
C PRO A 101 31.67 -4.86 -35.75
N ALA A 102 31.08 -5.77 -36.52
CA ALA A 102 31.30 -5.81 -37.95
C ALA A 102 30.68 -4.55 -38.58
N ALA A 103 31.39 -3.92 -39.52
CA ALA A 103 30.89 -2.75 -40.22
C ALA A 103 31.08 -2.89 -41.73
N GLN A 104 30.01 -2.66 -42.50
CA GLN A 104 30.01 -2.80 -43.95
C GLN A 104 29.30 -1.61 -44.60
N ALA A 105 29.89 -1.04 -45.65
CA ALA A 105 29.27 0.04 -46.41
C ALA A 105 28.12 -0.48 -47.27
N SER A 106 26.95 0.15 -47.19
CA SER A 106 25.90 0.02 -48.20
C SER A 106 26.19 0.93 -49.41
N THR A 107 25.86 0.46 -50.60
CA THR A 107 26.16 1.16 -51.86
C THR A 107 25.15 2.27 -52.15
N SER A 108 25.55 3.28 -52.92
CA SER A 108 24.65 4.38 -53.34
C SER A 108 23.40 3.90 -54.10
N THR A 109 23.50 2.79 -54.84
CA THR A 109 22.36 2.14 -55.53
C THR A 109 21.27 1.67 -54.57
N MET A 110 21.65 1.36 -53.33
CA MET A 110 20.78 0.86 -52.27
C MET A 110 20.15 1.96 -51.42
N ALA A 111 20.67 3.20 -51.48
CA ALA A 111 20.16 4.34 -50.69
C ALA A 111 18.73 4.77 -51.05
N ALA A 112 18.17 4.30 -52.18
CA ALA A 112 16.79 4.55 -52.61
C ALA A 112 15.84 3.36 -52.34
N VAL A 113 16.27 2.36 -51.59
CA VAL A 113 15.48 1.17 -51.25
C VAL A 113 14.76 1.41 -49.91
N SER A 114 13.46 1.11 -49.86
CA SER A 114 12.72 1.09 -48.58
C SER A 114 13.29 -0.01 -47.69
N LEU A 115 13.64 0.34 -46.45
CA LEU A 115 14.20 -0.60 -45.47
C LEU A 115 13.11 -1.44 -44.78
N ALA A 116 11.91 -0.88 -44.66
CA ALA A 116 10.74 -1.54 -44.13
C ALA A 116 10.44 -2.82 -44.91
N GLN A 117 10.40 -3.96 -44.21
CA GLN A 117 10.09 -5.28 -44.78
C GLN A 117 11.00 -5.64 -45.98
N LEU A 118 12.25 -5.18 -45.97
CA LEU A 118 13.18 -5.36 -47.09
C LEU A 118 13.67 -6.80 -47.20
N THR A 119 13.14 -7.53 -48.18
CA THR A 119 13.39 -8.95 -48.37
C THR A 119 14.72 -9.25 -49.09
N PRO A 120 15.36 -10.40 -48.81
CA PRO A 120 16.54 -10.92 -49.53
C PRO A 120 16.41 -10.88 -51.06
N GLN A 121 15.24 -11.28 -51.59
CA GLN A 121 14.95 -11.29 -53.03
C GLN A 121 14.90 -9.87 -53.62
N THR A 122 14.47 -8.88 -52.83
CA THR A 122 14.47 -7.48 -53.24
C THR A 122 15.89 -6.93 -53.25
N ILE A 123 16.70 -7.21 -52.22
CA ILE A 123 18.12 -6.83 -52.18
C ILE A 123 18.86 -7.41 -53.39
N ALA A 124 18.68 -8.70 -53.70
CA ALA A 124 19.28 -9.35 -54.87
C ALA A 124 18.89 -8.67 -56.20
N ARG A 125 17.62 -8.28 -56.37
CA ARG A 125 17.14 -7.54 -57.56
C ARG A 125 17.75 -6.14 -57.70
N TYR A 126 18.07 -5.46 -56.61
CA TYR A 126 18.72 -4.15 -56.65
C TYR A 126 20.24 -4.26 -56.84
N ALA A 127 20.88 -5.32 -56.32
CA ALA A 127 22.32 -5.56 -56.46
C ALA A 127 22.78 -5.74 -57.93
N THR A 128 21.87 -6.17 -58.83
CA THR A 128 22.17 -6.30 -60.27
C THR A 128 22.09 -4.99 -61.06
N ARG A 129 21.65 -3.89 -60.44
CA ARG A 129 21.54 -2.57 -61.10
C ARG A 129 22.90 -1.87 -61.12
N THR A 130 23.28 -1.32 -62.27
CA THR A 130 24.52 -0.54 -62.43
C THR A 130 24.54 0.66 -61.49
N ALA A 131 25.53 0.71 -60.60
CA ALA A 131 25.71 1.81 -59.67
C ALA A 131 25.99 3.12 -60.42
N ARG A 132 25.27 4.19 -60.05
CA ARG A 132 25.68 5.55 -60.40
C ARG A 132 26.81 5.96 -59.45
N ALA A 133 27.87 6.53 -60.00
CA ALA A 133 28.94 7.13 -59.20
C ALA A 133 28.36 8.21 -58.28
N ALA A 134 28.43 7.98 -56.97
CA ALA A 134 27.99 8.90 -55.93
C ALA A 134 28.89 8.73 -54.71
N SER A 135 29.17 9.83 -54.01
CA SER A 135 30.24 9.92 -53.00
C SER A 135 29.87 9.41 -51.60
N ASN A 136 28.61 9.07 -51.36
CA ASN A 136 28.10 8.84 -50.01
C ASN A 136 27.65 7.38 -49.86
N SER A 137 28.33 6.64 -48.97
CA SER A 137 27.95 5.31 -48.52
C SER A 137 27.52 5.35 -47.05
N THR A 138 26.35 4.82 -46.72
CA THR A 138 25.94 4.65 -45.32
C THR A 138 26.62 3.41 -44.75
N GLN A 139 27.24 3.53 -43.57
CA GLN A 139 27.83 2.40 -42.86
C GLN A 139 26.73 1.62 -42.12
N VAL A 140 26.74 0.30 -42.27
CA VAL A 140 25.89 -0.63 -41.52
C VAL A 140 26.79 -1.30 -40.48
N THR A 141 26.47 -1.14 -39.21
CA THR A 141 27.11 -1.81 -38.08
C THR A 141 26.22 -2.98 -37.67
N THR A 142 26.80 -4.17 -37.49
CA THR A 142 26.04 -5.39 -37.18
C THR A 142 26.66 -6.16 -36.02
N TYR A 143 25.83 -6.51 -35.04
CA TYR A 143 26.24 -7.17 -33.80
C TYR A 143 26.01 -8.68 -33.79
N THR A 144 26.91 -9.39 -33.11
CA THR A 144 26.78 -10.83 -32.79
C THR A 144 25.96 -11.06 -31.51
N PRO A 145 25.44 -12.28 -31.28
CA PRO A 145 24.82 -12.65 -30.00
C PRO A 145 25.71 -12.40 -28.77
N ALA A 146 27.04 -12.57 -28.90
CA ALA A 146 27.97 -12.32 -27.79
C ALA A 146 28.10 -10.82 -27.47
N GLN A 147 28.21 -9.96 -28.49
CA GLN A 147 28.27 -8.51 -28.33
C GLN A 147 26.99 -7.95 -27.71
N ILE A 148 25.83 -8.44 -28.16
CA ILE A 148 24.52 -8.05 -27.60
C ILE A 148 24.39 -8.52 -26.15
N ARG A 149 24.81 -9.75 -25.84
CA ARG A 149 24.85 -10.24 -24.46
C ARG A 149 25.73 -9.39 -23.56
N ALA A 150 26.90 -8.95 -24.03
CA ALA A 150 27.78 -8.07 -23.29
C ALA A 150 27.17 -6.66 -23.10
N ALA A 151 26.69 -6.05 -24.18
CA ALA A 151 26.08 -4.72 -24.18
C ALA A 151 24.91 -4.60 -23.18
N TYR A 152 23.99 -5.56 -23.17
CA TYR A 152 22.82 -5.53 -22.26
C TYR A 152 23.03 -6.32 -20.96
N GLN A 153 24.26 -6.70 -20.63
CA GLN A 153 24.60 -7.46 -19.41
C GLN A 153 23.77 -8.74 -19.21
N LEU A 154 23.48 -9.47 -20.28
CA LEU A 154 22.90 -10.81 -20.17
C LEU A 154 23.91 -11.76 -19.52
N PRO A 155 23.46 -12.87 -18.89
CA PRO A 155 24.37 -13.94 -18.50
C PRO A 155 25.26 -14.37 -19.68
N PRO A 156 26.59 -14.51 -19.48
CA PRO A 156 27.50 -14.90 -20.54
C PRO A 156 27.16 -16.32 -21.05
N LEU A 157 27.46 -16.60 -22.32
CA LEU A 157 27.33 -17.96 -22.84
C LEU A 157 28.37 -18.86 -22.13
N PRO A 158 28.00 -20.11 -21.77
CA PRO A 158 28.94 -21.04 -21.18
C PRO A 158 29.98 -21.48 -22.23
N SER A 159 31.23 -21.67 -21.80
CA SER A 159 32.31 -22.18 -22.68
C SER A 159 32.10 -23.64 -23.12
N SER A 160 31.17 -24.36 -22.50
CA SER A 160 30.67 -25.66 -22.95
C SER A 160 29.19 -25.80 -22.63
N TRP A 161 28.41 -26.26 -23.61
CA TRP A 161 27.00 -26.65 -23.41
C TRP A 161 26.82 -27.99 -22.69
N SER A 162 27.91 -28.67 -22.34
CA SER A 162 27.88 -29.93 -21.59
C SER A 162 28.02 -29.70 -20.09
N LYS A 163 27.26 -30.46 -19.28
CA LYS A 163 27.34 -30.46 -17.80
C LYS A 163 27.08 -29.12 -17.11
N LEU A 164 26.25 -28.26 -17.69
CA LEU A 164 25.78 -27.03 -17.04
C LEU A 164 25.15 -27.33 -15.68
N SER A 165 25.43 -26.51 -14.68
CA SER A 165 24.67 -26.53 -13.44
C SER A 165 23.21 -26.12 -13.70
N ALA A 166 22.30 -26.48 -12.80
CA ALA A 166 20.91 -26.04 -12.87
C ALA A 166 20.78 -24.49 -12.88
N SER A 167 21.78 -23.76 -12.36
CA SER A 167 21.78 -22.30 -12.37
C SER A 167 22.15 -21.71 -13.72
N GLU A 168 23.21 -22.22 -14.34
CA GLU A 168 23.60 -21.83 -15.71
C GLU A 168 22.52 -22.23 -16.71
N ALA A 169 21.93 -23.42 -16.56
CA ALA A 169 20.82 -23.85 -17.42
C ALA A 169 19.61 -22.91 -17.33
N ALA A 170 19.21 -22.49 -16.12
CA ALA A 170 18.13 -21.52 -15.94
C ALA A 170 18.48 -20.12 -16.46
N GLN A 171 19.75 -19.69 -16.35
CA GLN A 171 20.24 -18.46 -16.99
C GLN A 171 20.19 -18.49 -18.53
N MET A 172 20.00 -19.67 -19.13
CA MET A 172 19.78 -19.90 -20.55
C MET A 172 18.32 -20.25 -20.89
N GLY A 173 17.37 -20.07 -19.97
CA GLY A 173 15.94 -20.28 -20.19
C GLY A 173 15.48 -21.74 -20.14
N ALA A 174 16.29 -22.66 -19.61
CA ALA A 174 15.94 -24.07 -19.53
C ALA A 174 14.65 -24.33 -18.75
N GLY A 175 13.89 -25.34 -19.19
CA GLY A 175 12.61 -25.70 -18.56
C GLY A 175 11.48 -24.71 -18.83
N GLN A 176 11.60 -23.82 -19.83
CA GLN A 176 10.57 -22.88 -20.25
C GLN A 176 10.16 -23.11 -21.71
N THR A 177 8.96 -22.65 -22.06
CA THR A 177 8.46 -22.65 -23.45
C THR A 177 8.27 -21.22 -23.92
N ILE A 178 8.74 -20.92 -25.14
CA ILE A 178 8.47 -19.68 -25.84
C ILE A 178 7.73 -20.03 -27.14
N TYR A 179 6.57 -19.42 -27.34
CA TYR A 179 5.77 -19.50 -28.54
C TYR A 179 6.10 -18.30 -29.42
N VAL A 180 6.52 -18.54 -30.65
CA VAL A 180 6.70 -17.52 -31.68
C VAL A 180 5.47 -17.57 -32.57
N ILE A 181 4.77 -16.45 -32.75
CA ILE A 181 3.55 -16.39 -33.55
C ILE A 181 3.81 -15.60 -34.82
N ASP A 182 3.74 -16.27 -35.97
CA ASP A 182 3.96 -15.66 -37.29
C ASP A 182 2.87 -16.07 -38.27
N ALA A 183 2.69 -15.30 -39.35
CA ALA A 183 1.91 -15.74 -40.50
C ALA A 183 2.77 -16.43 -41.55
N MET A 184 2.12 -17.13 -42.49
CA MET A 184 2.76 -17.75 -43.64
C MET A 184 3.80 -18.81 -43.19
N SER A 185 4.71 -19.22 -44.06
CA SER A 185 5.70 -20.26 -43.74
C SER A 185 7.10 -19.91 -44.23
N ASP A 186 8.09 -20.16 -43.37
CA ASP A 186 9.45 -20.45 -43.82
C ASP A 186 9.71 -21.98 -43.77
N PRO A 187 9.96 -22.63 -44.92
CA PRO A 187 10.36 -24.04 -44.97
C PRO A 187 11.84 -24.29 -44.64
N ASN A 188 12.69 -23.26 -44.56
CA ASN A 188 14.13 -23.41 -44.32
C ASN A 188 14.57 -23.20 -42.87
N ILE A 189 13.71 -22.70 -41.98
CA ILE A 189 14.05 -22.19 -40.64
C ILE A 189 14.90 -23.13 -39.79
N VAL A 190 14.71 -24.45 -39.89
CA VAL A 190 15.52 -25.44 -39.18
C VAL A 190 17.00 -25.40 -39.63
N LYS A 191 17.26 -25.21 -40.92
CA LYS A 191 18.61 -25.08 -41.48
C LYS A 191 19.23 -23.72 -41.17
N GLU A 192 18.41 -22.67 -41.20
CA GLU A 192 18.84 -21.30 -40.89
C GLU A 192 19.28 -21.20 -39.43
N LEU A 193 18.44 -21.66 -38.50
CA LEU A 193 18.76 -21.76 -37.08
C LEU A 193 20.01 -22.62 -36.84
N ALA A 194 20.17 -23.75 -37.55
CA ALA A 194 21.37 -24.57 -37.43
C ALA A 194 22.64 -23.83 -37.89
N ALA A 195 22.60 -23.08 -38.99
CA ALA A 195 23.72 -22.28 -39.48
C ALA A 195 24.04 -21.08 -38.58
N PHE A 196 23.01 -20.41 -38.06
CA PHE A 196 23.13 -19.36 -37.05
C PHE A 196 23.82 -19.88 -35.78
N ASN A 197 23.35 -21.02 -35.27
CA ASN A 197 23.91 -21.64 -34.07
C ASN A 197 25.36 -22.08 -34.26
N GLN A 198 25.67 -22.67 -35.41
CA GLN A 198 27.04 -23.04 -35.77
C GLN A 198 27.98 -21.82 -35.75
N LYS A 199 27.58 -20.70 -36.33
CA LYS A 199 28.43 -19.50 -36.41
C LYS A 199 28.67 -18.83 -35.05
N PHE A 200 27.65 -18.79 -34.19
CA PHE A 200 27.72 -18.06 -32.91
C PHE A 200 27.93 -18.94 -31.68
N GLY A 201 28.32 -20.21 -31.86
CA GLY A 201 28.64 -21.11 -30.74
C GLY A 201 27.45 -21.45 -29.84
N LEU A 202 26.23 -21.32 -30.34
CA LEU A 202 24.99 -21.62 -29.61
C LEU A 202 24.68 -23.12 -29.67
N PRO A 203 23.90 -23.67 -28.73
CA PRO A 203 23.58 -25.09 -28.73
C PRO A 203 22.61 -25.40 -29.88
N GLY A 204 22.74 -26.58 -30.48
CA GLY A 204 21.75 -27.07 -31.43
C GLY A 204 20.41 -27.36 -30.74
N CYS A 205 19.31 -26.98 -31.38
CA CYS A 205 17.98 -27.40 -30.94
C CYS A 205 17.62 -28.75 -31.56
N THR A 206 17.12 -29.67 -30.73
CA THR A 206 16.54 -30.92 -31.24
C THR A 206 15.19 -30.60 -31.86
N THR A 207 15.03 -30.81 -33.17
CA THR A 207 13.72 -30.65 -33.83
C THR A 207 12.75 -31.71 -33.33
N THR A 208 11.61 -31.27 -32.78
CA THR A 208 10.58 -32.13 -32.20
C THR A 208 9.25 -31.93 -32.94
N THR A 209 8.64 -33.02 -33.40
CA THR A 209 7.32 -32.97 -34.04
C THR A 209 6.22 -32.89 -33.00
N ILE A 210 5.34 -31.88 -33.12
CA ILE A 210 4.06 -31.84 -32.42
C ILE A 210 2.98 -32.22 -33.45
N ALA A 211 2.33 -33.36 -33.25
CA ALA A 211 1.30 -33.83 -34.18
C ALA A 211 0.01 -32.99 -34.08
N PRO A 212 -0.78 -32.82 -35.16
CA PRO A 212 -2.03 -32.04 -35.11
C PRO A 212 -3.09 -32.58 -34.13
N ASN A 213 -2.97 -33.83 -33.69
CA ASN A 213 -3.81 -34.48 -32.69
C ASN A 213 -3.10 -34.69 -31.34
N ALA A 214 -1.99 -33.99 -31.07
CA ALA A 214 -1.29 -34.05 -29.80
C ALA A 214 -2.19 -33.59 -28.65
N SER A 215 -2.12 -34.28 -27.51
CA SER A 215 -2.83 -33.86 -26.30
C SER A 215 -2.29 -32.52 -25.81
N LEU A 216 -3.19 -31.61 -25.47
CA LEU A 216 -2.88 -30.30 -24.89
C LEU A 216 -3.38 -30.24 -23.43
N PRO A 217 -2.69 -29.54 -22.51
CA PRO A 217 -1.43 -28.81 -22.72
C PRO A 217 -0.24 -29.74 -22.99
N LEU A 218 0.82 -29.18 -23.57
CA LEU A 218 2.05 -29.90 -23.88
C LEU A 218 2.75 -30.39 -22.61
N ALA A 219 3.43 -31.54 -22.72
CA ALA A 219 4.31 -32.03 -21.66
C ALA A 219 5.43 -31.02 -21.35
N ALA A 220 5.94 -31.01 -20.12
CA ALA A 220 6.96 -30.05 -19.69
C ALA A 220 8.19 -30.00 -20.64
N PRO A 221 8.78 -28.81 -20.88
CA PRO A 221 10.00 -28.65 -21.66
C PRO A 221 11.23 -29.25 -20.96
N SER A 222 12.24 -29.55 -21.77
CA SER A 222 13.54 -30.05 -21.29
C SER A 222 14.25 -29.02 -20.40
N SER A 223 14.87 -29.49 -19.32
CA SER A 223 15.74 -28.68 -18.46
C SER A 223 17.22 -28.65 -18.92
N ASN A 224 17.56 -29.40 -19.97
CA ASN A 224 18.96 -29.73 -20.29
C ASN A 224 19.36 -29.47 -21.75
N ALA A 225 18.41 -29.18 -22.65
CA ALA A 225 18.66 -29.02 -24.08
C ALA A 225 17.49 -28.29 -24.78
N CYS A 226 17.80 -27.45 -25.77
CA CYS A 226 16.78 -26.81 -26.60
C CYS A 226 15.94 -27.83 -27.37
N GLN A 227 14.64 -27.55 -27.48
CA GLN A 227 13.68 -28.26 -28.33
C GLN A 227 13.06 -27.24 -29.29
N PHE A 228 13.01 -27.54 -30.60
CA PHE A 228 12.38 -26.66 -31.58
C PHE A 228 11.27 -27.39 -32.32
N SER A 229 10.06 -26.83 -32.29
CA SER A 229 8.89 -27.37 -32.99
C SER A 229 8.31 -26.33 -33.94
N ILE A 230 7.90 -26.76 -35.13
CA ILE A 230 7.08 -25.99 -36.05
C ILE A 230 5.66 -26.57 -36.00
N VAL A 231 4.66 -25.71 -35.81
CA VAL A 231 3.24 -26.06 -35.80
C VAL A 231 2.52 -25.13 -36.76
N HIS A 232 1.61 -25.69 -37.56
CA HIS A 232 0.72 -24.89 -38.40
C HIS A 232 -0.67 -24.83 -37.76
N SER A 233 -1.28 -23.65 -37.80
CA SER A 233 -2.63 -23.42 -37.28
C SER A 233 -3.65 -23.24 -38.40
N THR A 234 -4.93 -23.44 -38.08
CA THR A 234 -6.07 -23.05 -38.91
C THR A 234 -6.59 -21.68 -38.48
N THR A 235 -7.44 -21.06 -39.31
CA THR A 235 -8.16 -19.81 -38.98
C THR A 235 -9.07 -19.92 -37.74
N SER A 236 -9.33 -21.14 -37.26
CA SER A 236 -10.08 -21.44 -36.03
C SER A 236 -9.20 -21.80 -34.82
N GLY A 237 -7.86 -21.83 -34.98
CA GLY A 237 -6.91 -22.12 -33.90
C GLY A 237 -6.67 -23.61 -33.63
N ALA A 238 -7.15 -24.50 -34.50
CA ALA A 238 -6.78 -25.90 -34.45
C ALA A 238 -5.41 -26.13 -35.12
N MET A 239 -4.66 -27.15 -34.68
CA MET A 239 -3.44 -27.56 -35.36
C MET A 239 -3.76 -28.25 -36.70
N THR A 240 -2.88 -28.12 -37.68
CA THR A 240 -2.98 -28.78 -38.99
C THR A 240 -1.62 -29.28 -39.48
N SER A 241 -1.63 -30.29 -40.33
CA SER A 241 -0.44 -30.76 -41.08
C SER A 241 -0.17 -29.93 -42.34
N ASN A 242 -1.10 -29.05 -42.72
CA ASN A 242 -0.97 -28.24 -43.94
C ASN A 242 -0.13 -27.00 -43.64
N ALA A 243 1.10 -26.98 -44.13
CA ALA A 243 1.95 -25.79 -44.08
C ALA A 243 1.30 -24.61 -44.84
N PRO A 244 1.35 -23.38 -44.31
CA PRO A 244 0.98 -22.18 -45.05
C PRO A 244 1.88 -21.96 -46.28
N SER A 245 1.47 -21.02 -47.14
CA SER A 245 2.31 -20.65 -48.29
C SER A 245 3.57 -19.91 -47.86
N TYR A 246 4.64 -20.01 -48.66
CA TYR A 246 5.84 -19.19 -48.47
C TYR A 246 5.55 -17.72 -48.80
N ASP A 247 5.99 -16.81 -47.93
CA ASP A 247 6.13 -15.39 -48.22
C ASP A 247 7.52 -14.92 -47.78
N SER A 248 8.20 -14.13 -48.62
CA SER A 248 9.57 -13.70 -48.35
C SER A 248 9.71 -12.69 -47.22
N GLY A 249 8.67 -11.92 -46.91
CA GLY A 249 8.66 -10.99 -45.78
C GLY A 249 8.54 -11.77 -44.48
N TRP A 250 7.48 -12.57 -44.36
CA TRP A 250 7.26 -13.43 -43.21
C TRP A 250 8.35 -14.49 -43.01
N ALA A 251 8.99 -15.00 -44.05
CA ALA A 251 10.13 -15.89 -43.86
C ALA A 251 11.36 -15.19 -43.28
N THR A 252 11.57 -13.90 -43.60
CA THR A 252 12.63 -13.09 -42.99
C THR A 252 12.31 -12.77 -41.52
N GLU A 253 11.02 -12.54 -41.22
CA GLU A 253 10.50 -12.36 -39.86
C GLU A 253 10.70 -13.63 -39.01
N ILE A 254 10.25 -14.79 -39.49
CA ILE A 254 10.42 -16.09 -38.83
C ILE A 254 11.90 -16.40 -38.56
N ALA A 255 12.77 -16.10 -39.54
CA ALA A 255 14.23 -16.24 -39.40
C ALA A 255 14.78 -15.38 -38.26
N LEU A 256 14.40 -14.10 -38.25
CA LEU A 256 14.72 -13.12 -37.21
C LEU A 256 14.27 -13.58 -35.82
N ASP A 257 12.98 -13.87 -35.66
CA ASP A 257 12.35 -14.17 -34.38
C ASP A 257 12.92 -15.44 -33.74
N VAL A 258 12.99 -16.53 -34.51
CA VAL A 258 13.47 -17.83 -34.02
C VAL A 258 14.98 -17.81 -33.72
N GLN A 259 15.78 -17.10 -34.51
CA GLN A 259 17.22 -16.99 -34.25
C GLN A 259 17.50 -16.15 -33.00
N TRP A 260 16.83 -15.02 -32.81
CA TRP A 260 17.12 -14.12 -31.68
C TRP A 260 16.42 -14.49 -30.37
N VAL A 261 15.27 -15.16 -30.41
CA VAL A 261 14.71 -15.80 -29.20
C VAL A 261 15.64 -16.91 -28.70
N HIS A 262 16.21 -17.72 -29.60
CA HIS A 262 17.19 -18.75 -29.25
C HIS A 262 18.52 -18.17 -28.79
N ALA A 263 19.04 -17.15 -29.48
CA ALA A 263 20.25 -16.42 -29.06
C ALA A 263 20.13 -15.89 -27.63
N THR A 264 18.92 -15.51 -27.22
CA THR A 264 18.63 -14.96 -25.90
C THR A 264 18.35 -16.03 -24.84
N ALA A 265 17.58 -17.07 -25.15
CA ALA A 265 17.25 -18.17 -24.24
C ALA A 265 17.63 -19.55 -24.82
N PRO A 266 18.94 -19.90 -24.91
CA PRO A 266 19.42 -21.02 -25.74
C PRO A 266 19.03 -22.43 -25.29
N LEU A 267 18.35 -22.60 -24.15
CA LEU A 267 17.84 -23.89 -23.66
C LEU A 267 16.31 -23.90 -23.48
N ALA A 268 15.61 -22.84 -23.86
CA ALA A 268 14.16 -22.84 -23.90
C ALA A 268 13.66 -23.83 -24.98
N ARG A 269 12.43 -24.34 -24.81
CA ARG A 269 11.67 -24.91 -25.92
C ARG A 269 11.11 -23.75 -26.74
N ILE A 270 11.37 -23.77 -28.05
CA ILE A 270 10.77 -22.84 -29.01
C ILE A 270 9.68 -23.58 -29.78
N VAL A 271 8.48 -23.01 -29.82
CA VAL A 271 7.37 -23.50 -30.65
C VAL A 271 6.96 -22.39 -31.60
N LEU A 272 7.38 -22.49 -32.86
CA LEU A 272 6.92 -21.61 -33.93
C LEU A 272 5.52 -22.03 -34.36
N ILE A 273 4.54 -21.14 -34.20
CA ILE A 273 3.16 -21.33 -34.66
C ILE A 273 2.94 -20.46 -35.88
N GLN A 274 2.89 -21.11 -37.05
CA GLN A 274 2.62 -20.50 -38.34
C GLN A 274 1.11 -20.42 -38.60
N ALA A 275 0.60 -19.22 -38.84
CA ALA A 275 -0.79 -18.95 -39.19
C ALA A 275 -1.00 -19.04 -40.71
N PRO A 276 -2.19 -19.42 -41.19
CA PRO A 276 -2.44 -19.70 -42.61
C PRO A 276 -2.39 -18.44 -43.50
N ASP A 277 -2.64 -17.28 -42.91
CA ASP A 277 -2.58 -15.96 -43.53
C ASP A 277 -2.28 -14.88 -42.47
N ALA A 278 -1.95 -13.68 -42.94
CA ALA A 278 -1.62 -12.52 -42.09
C ALA A 278 -2.85 -11.73 -41.60
N SER A 279 -4.04 -12.35 -41.50
CA SER A 279 -5.22 -11.67 -40.95
C SER A 279 -5.20 -11.61 -39.43
N THR A 280 -5.79 -10.57 -38.85
CA THR A 280 -5.96 -10.44 -37.39
C THR A 280 -6.68 -11.66 -36.79
N SER A 281 -7.66 -12.24 -37.50
CA SER A 281 -8.31 -13.48 -37.06
C SER A 281 -7.35 -14.68 -36.98
N SER A 282 -6.48 -14.85 -37.97
CA SER A 282 -5.52 -15.96 -38.02
C SER A 282 -4.44 -15.85 -36.95
N LEU A 283 -3.94 -14.65 -36.65
CA LEU A 283 -2.94 -14.47 -35.59
C LEU A 283 -3.56 -14.59 -34.19
N ILE A 284 -4.78 -14.10 -33.95
CA ILE A 284 -5.51 -14.37 -32.70
C ILE A 284 -5.79 -15.87 -32.53
N ALA A 285 -6.11 -16.57 -33.62
CA ALA A 285 -6.28 -18.02 -33.59
C ALA A 285 -4.98 -18.76 -33.21
N ALA A 286 -3.82 -18.31 -33.72
CA ALA A 286 -2.51 -18.85 -33.34
C ALA A 286 -2.13 -18.53 -31.88
N VAL A 287 -2.43 -17.34 -31.36
CA VAL A 287 -2.27 -17.00 -29.94
C VAL A 287 -3.15 -17.88 -29.05
N ASN A 288 -4.41 -18.11 -29.44
CA ASN A 288 -5.30 -19.01 -28.71
C ASN A 288 -4.81 -20.47 -28.71
N LEU A 289 -4.15 -20.91 -29.79
CA LEU A 289 -3.47 -22.21 -29.84
C LEU A 289 -2.28 -22.27 -28.87
N ALA A 290 -1.43 -21.24 -28.79
CA ALA A 290 -0.38 -21.15 -27.77
C ALA A 290 -0.94 -21.22 -26.33
N ASN A 291 -2.05 -20.51 -26.07
CA ASN A 291 -2.75 -20.56 -24.79
C ASN A 291 -3.25 -21.97 -24.45
N ALA A 292 -3.72 -22.73 -25.45
CA ALA A 292 -4.13 -24.12 -25.26
C ALA A 292 -2.93 -25.07 -25.06
N MET A 293 -1.78 -24.79 -25.68
CA MET A 293 -0.53 -25.54 -25.48
C MET A 293 0.03 -25.43 -24.06
N GLY A 294 -0.30 -24.37 -23.32
CA GLY A 294 0.01 -24.22 -21.90
C GLY A 294 1.11 -23.20 -21.59
N PRO A 295 1.55 -23.11 -20.32
CA PRO A 295 2.39 -22.01 -19.82
C PRO A 295 3.63 -21.70 -20.65
N GLY A 296 3.92 -20.41 -20.82
CA GLY A 296 5.07 -19.93 -21.59
C GLY A 296 5.04 -18.43 -21.86
N VAL A 297 5.94 -17.99 -22.74
CA VAL A 297 6.01 -16.61 -23.23
C VAL A 297 5.58 -16.59 -24.70
N VAL A 298 4.82 -15.60 -25.13
CA VAL A 298 4.35 -15.45 -26.52
C VAL A 298 5.03 -14.23 -27.15
N SER A 299 5.86 -14.46 -28.16
CA SER A 299 6.47 -13.42 -29.02
C SER A 299 5.52 -13.10 -30.17
N MET A 300 5.28 -11.81 -30.42
CA MET A 300 4.38 -11.29 -31.45
C MET A 300 5.02 -10.11 -32.16
N SER A 301 5.88 -10.40 -33.13
CA SER A 301 6.69 -9.43 -33.87
C SER A 301 5.95 -8.83 -35.06
N PHE A 302 4.71 -8.40 -34.82
CA PHE A 302 3.77 -7.96 -35.84
C PHE A 302 2.80 -6.88 -35.36
N GLY A 303 2.27 -6.11 -36.31
CA GLY A 303 1.47 -4.92 -36.05
C GLY A 303 0.25 -4.74 -36.97
N ALA A 304 -0.84 -4.23 -36.41
CA ALA A 304 -1.97 -3.66 -37.16
C ALA A 304 -2.52 -2.40 -36.45
N PRO A 305 -2.99 -1.38 -37.20
CA PRO A 305 -3.51 -0.15 -36.60
C PRO A 305 -4.57 -0.40 -35.52
N GLU A 306 -4.42 0.25 -34.37
CA GLU A 306 -5.40 0.12 -33.28
C GLU A 306 -6.79 0.64 -33.67
N GLY A 307 -7.82 0.16 -32.99
CA GLY A 307 -9.19 0.60 -33.21
C GLY A 307 -10.10 0.35 -32.01
N SER A 308 -11.34 0.82 -32.10
CA SER A 308 -12.38 0.51 -31.10
C SER A 308 -12.65 -1.00 -30.94
N TRP A 309 -12.21 -1.80 -31.92
CA TRP A 309 -12.24 -3.25 -31.90
C TRP A 309 -11.18 -3.90 -31.01
N THR A 310 -10.07 -3.21 -30.69
CA THR A 310 -8.90 -3.81 -30.02
C THR A 310 -9.27 -4.41 -28.66
N GLY A 311 -10.17 -3.79 -27.91
CA GLY A 311 -10.69 -4.34 -26.64
C GLY A 311 -11.47 -5.66 -26.78
N SER A 312 -11.95 -6.02 -27.97
CA SER A 312 -12.71 -7.26 -28.19
C SER A 312 -11.85 -8.52 -28.35
N VAL A 313 -10.56 -8.37 -28.66
CA VAL A 313 -9.58 -9.49 -28.72
C VAL A 313 -8.70 -9.60 -27.47
N ASP A 314 -8.78 -8.61 -26.57
CA ASP A 314 -7.92 -8.46 -25.39
C ASP A 314 -8.02 -9.63 -24.39
N SER A 315 -9.06 -10.46 -24.48
CA SER A 315 -9.19 -11.70 -23.71
C SER A 315 -8.17 -12.78 -24.08
N ALA A 316 -7.66 -12.78 -25.33
CA ALA A 316 -6.63 -13.72 -25.77
C ALA A 316 -5.29 -13.55 -25.01
N PHE A 317 -5.11 -12.41 -24.33
CA PHE A 317 -3.89 -12.04 -23.61
C PHE A 317 -4.02 -12.16 -22.07
N LYS A 318 -5.03 -12.89 -21.56
CA LYS A 318 -5.36 -12.95 -20.11
C LYS A 318 -5.23 -14.34 -19.49
N HIS A 319 -4.48 -15.25 -20.11
CA HIS A 319 -4.31 -16.61 -19.58
C HIS A 319 -3.27 -16.65 -18.44
N ALA A 320 -3.54 -17.48 -17.42
CA ALA A 320 -2.65 -17.65 -16.28
C ALA A 320 -1.33 -18.31 -16.70
N ASN A 321 -0.22 -17.87 -16.09
CA ASN A 321 1.15 -18.31 -16.41
C ASN A 321 1.60 -18.05 -17.87
N MET A 322 0.93 -17.16 -18.58
CA MET A 322 1.35 -16.65 -19.89
C MET A 322 1.89 -15.22 -19.75
N THR A 323 2.95 -14.91 -20.49
CA THR A 323 3.41 -13.53 -20.71
C THR A 323 3.38 -13.25 -22.20
N TYR A 324 2.75 -12.16 -22.62
CA TYR A 324 2.66 -11.76 -24.02
C TYR A 324 3.60 -10.57 -24.26
N VAL A 325 4.38 -10.62 -25.34
CA VAL A 325 5.39 -9.61 -25.69
C VAL A 325 5.18 -9.25 -27.15
N ALA A 326 5.16 -7.96 -27.48
CA ALA A 326 4.90 -7.52 -28.85
C ALA A 326 5.69 -6.30 -29.29
N ALA A 327 5.96 -6.27 -30.59
CA ALA A 327 6.50 -5.13 -31.31
C ALA A 327 5.59 -3.90 -31.16
N THR A 328 6.19 -2.72 -31.06
CA THR A 328 5.46 -1.44 -30.99
C THR A 328 5.24 -0.80 -32.34
N GLY A 329 5.93 -1.30 -33.37
CA GLY A 329 5.81 -0.88 -34.75
C GLY A 329 7.06 -0.15 -35.23
N ASP A 330 7.16 -0.04 -36.55
CA ASP A 330 8.36 0.44 -37.25
C ASP A 330 8.04 1.63 -38.18
N ASN A 331 7.14 2.50 -37.76
CA ASN A 331 6.64 3.62 -38.57
C ASN A 331 6.83 4.99 -37.89
N GLY A 332 7.69 5.04 -36.86
CA GLY A 332 7.82 6.17 -35.95
C GLY A 332 6.60 6.32 -35.03
N THR A 333 6.42 7.53 -34.51
CA THR A 333 5.36 7.87 -33.53
C THR A 333 3.98 7.31 -33.91
N GLY A 334 3.43 6.49 -33.03
CA GLY A 334 2.20 5.75 -33.23
C GLY A 334 2.09 4.58 -32.27
N VAL A 335 0.93 3.95 -32.24
CA VAL A 335 0.69 2.70 -31.48
C VAL A 335 -0.11 1.74 -32.33
N GLU A 336 0.09 0.44 -32.10
CA GLU A 336 -0.57 -0.62 -32.84
C GLU A 336 -1.04 -1.76 -31.95
N TRP A 337 -1.95 -2.58 -32.46
CA TRP A 337 -2.27 -3.88 -31.88
C TRP A 337 -1.22 -4.91 -32.37
N PRO A 338 -0.70 -5.81 -31.50
CA PRO A 338 -1.17 -6.11 -30.14
C PRO A 338 -0.52 -5.35 -28.99
N SER A 339 0.60 -4.64 -29.19
CA SER A 339 1.33 -3.94 -28.12
C SER A 339 0.52 -2.91 -27.34
N VAL A 340 -0.51 -2.30 -27.94
CA VAL A 340 -1.42 -1.37 -27.23
C VAL A 340 -2.32 -2.03 -26.18
N SER A 341 -2.39 -3.37 -26.11
CA SER A 341 -3.10 -4.08 -25.03
C SER A 341 -2.45 -3.82 -23.67
N THR A 342 -3.27 -3.73 -22.62
CA THR A 342 -2.79 -3.64 -21.22
C THR A 342 -2.28 -4.97 -20.65
N ASN A 343 -2.31 -6.06 -21.44
CA ASN A 343 -1.86 -7.38 -21.03
C ASN A 343 -0.66 -7.87 -21.86
N VAL A 344 -0.15 -7.03 -22.76
CA VAL A 344 0.98 -7.31 -23.66
C VAL A 344 2.10 -6.34 -23.34
N LEU A 345 3.31 -6.86 -23.12
CA LEU A 345 4.51 -6.08 -22.90
C LEU A 345 4.93 -5.46 -24.24
N ALA A 346 4.82 -4.14 -24.35
CA ALA A 346 5.13 -3.38 -25.54
C ALA A 346 6.63 -3.09 -25.62
N VAL A 347 7.30 -3.59 -26.66
CA VAL A 347 8.73 -3.46 -26.85
C VAL A 347 9.07 -2.45 -27.95
N GLY A 348 9.66 -1.33 -27.54
CA GLY A 348 10.23 -0.28 -28.37
C GLY A 348 11.66 -0.57 -28.82
N GLY A 349 12.20 0.36 -29.62
CA GLY A 349 13.41 0.20 -30.38
C GLY A 349 14.45 1.31 -30.17
N THR A 350 15.71 0.92 -30.00
CA THR A 350 16.87 1.81 -29.90
C THR A 350 17.85 1.64 -31.05
N HIS A 351 18.65 2.67 -31.29
CA HIS A 351 19.90 2.59 -32.05
C HIS A 351 21.05 2.33 -31.07
N LEU A 352 21.73 1.20 -31.22
CA LEU A 352 22.83 0.77 -30.34
C LEU A 352 24.21 1.15 -30.89
N SER A 353 24.98 1.88 -30.09
CA SER A 353 26.42 2.04 -30.29
C SER A 353 27.17 1.28 -29.21
N TYR A 354 27.80 0.17 -29.58
CA TYR A 354 28.65 -0.63 -28.71
C TYR A 354 29.97 -0.96 -29.41
N ASP A 355 31.11 -0.68 -28.78
CA ASP A 355 32.45 -0.83 -29.37
C ASP A 355 33.22 -2.08 -28.86
N GLY A 356 32.58 -2.88 -27.99
CA GLY A 356 33.23 -3.95 -27.22
C GLY A 356 33.58 -3.56 -25.77
N THR A 357 33.31 -2.33 -25.35
CA THR A 357 33.51 -1.84 -23.96
C THR A 357 32.50 -0.77 -23.57
N THR A 358 32.34 0.27 -24.39
CA THR A 358 31.43 1.40 -24.18
C THR A 358 30.09 1.10 -24.84
N LYS A 359 28.99 1.27 -24.10
CA LYS A 359 27.61 1.25 -24.63
C LYS A 359 27.01 2.65 -24.59
N ASN A 360 26.38 3.05 -25.69
CA ASN A 360 25.49 4.21 -25.78
C ASN A 360 24.25 3.82 -26.60
N GLU A 361 23.10 4.41 -26.28
CA GLU A 361 21.86 4.20 -27.03
C GLU A 361 21.11 5.51 -27.22
N THR A 362 20.41 5.60 -28.35
CA THR A 362 19.42 6.64 -28.63
C THR A 362 18.13 5.98 -29.09
N VAL A 363 17.00 6.69 -29.05
CA VAL A 363 15.76 6.25 -29.70
C VAL A 363 16.03 5.95 -31.18
N TRP A 364 15.59 4.79 -31.66
CA TRP A 364 15.57 4.52 -33.10
C TRP A 364 14.39 5.27 -33.70
N SER A 365 14.62 6.09 -34.72
CA SER A 365 13.57 6.93 -35.31
C SER A 365 12.44 6.16 -36.02
N GLY A 366 12.57 4.84 -36.18
CA GLY A 366 11.50 3.98 -36.66
C GLY A 366 10.58 3.44 -35.56
N THR A 367 10.96 3.48 -34.27
CA THR A 367 10.19 2.82 -33.21
C THR A 367 8.78 3.36 -33.07
N GLY A 368 7.84 2.48 -32.72
CA GLY A 368 6.53 2.87 -32.23
C GLY A 368 6.62 3.41 -30.81
N GLY A 369 5.81 4.44 -30.55
CA GLY A 369 5.75 5.20 -29.31
C GLY A 369 4.56 6.16 -29.35
N GLY A 370 3.77 6.22 -28.30
CA GLY A 370 2.61 7.11 -28.25
C GLY A 370 1.54 6.74 -27.22
N ILE A 371 0.39 7.41 -27.30
CA ILE A 371 -0.76 7.19 -26.43
C ILE A 371 -1.91 6.61 -27.25
N SER A 372 -2.51 5.51 -26.76
CA SER A 372 -3.69 4.89 -27.36
C SER A 372 -4.89 5.84 -27.43
N GLN A 373 -5.65 5.79 -28.51
CA GLN A 373 -6.94 6.46 -28.63
C GLN A 373 -8.07 5.66 -27.96
N TYR A 374 -7.92 4.33 -27.87
CA TYR A 374 -9.00 3.42 -27.48
C TYR A 374 -8.79 2.79 -26.09
N THR A 375 -7.62 2.23 -25.82
CA THR A 375 -7.31 1.46 -24.60
C THR A 375 -7.08 2.39 -23.41
N SER A 376 -7.87 2.23 -22.35
CA SER A 376 -7.73 2.96 -21.08
C SER A 376 -6.37 2.73 -20.42
N ALA A 377 -5.86 3.71 -19.68
CA ALA A 377 -4.61 3.56 -18.93
C ALA A 377 -4.72 2.41 -17.90
N PRO A 378 -3.77 1.48 -17.87
CA PRO A 378 -3.74 0.42 -16.86
C PRO A 378 -3.26 0.97 -15.52
N ALA A 379 -3.70 0.36 -14.41
CA ALA A 379 -3.35 0.80 -13.06
C ALA A 379 -1.84 0.75 -12.75
N TYR A 380 -1.07 -0.07 -13.47
CA TYR A 380 0.39 -0.11 -13.36
C TYR A 380 1.07 1.13 -13.98
N GLN A 381 0.46 1.79 -14.96
CA GLN A 381 0.92 3.06 -15.52
C GLN A 381 0.36 4.24 -14.71
N ASN A 382 1.01 4.55 -13.58
CA ASN A 382 0.57 5.60 -12.65
C ASN A 382 1.71 6.56 -12.25
N THR A 383 1.35 7.64 -11.56
CA THR A 383 2.22 8.76 -11.16
C THR A 383 3.39 8.40 -10.24
N SER A 384 3.47 7.16 -9.73
CA SER A 384 4.64 6.70 -8.96
C SER A 384 5.83 6.34 -9.85
N VAL A 385 5.63 6.20 -11.16
CA VAL A 385 6.69 5.98 -12.15
C VAL A 385 7.27 7.34 -12.57
N PRO A 386 8.60 7.54 -12.50
CA PRO A 386 9.24 8.79 -12.90
C PRO A 386 8.86 9.21 -14.33
N SER A 387 8.55 10.49 -14.50
CA SER A 387 8.21 11.16 -15.76
C SER A 387 6.92 10.71 -16.49
N LEU A 388 6.30 9.58 -16.12
CA LEU A 388 5.08 9.05 -16.76
C LEU A 388 3.84 9.96 -16.62
N GLY A 389 3.71 10.66 -15.48
CA GLY A 389 2.59 11.57 -15.20
C GLY A 389 1.23 10.86 -15.02
N THR A 390 0.15 11.59 -15.30
CA THR A 390 -1.23 11.08 -15.19
C THR A 390 -1.78 10.76 -16.57
N LEU A 391 -2.11 9.48 -16.80
CA LEU A 391 -2.62 8.98 -18.08
C LEU A 391 -4.10 8.60 -17.98
N THR A 392 -4.86 8.85 -19.06
CA THR A 392 -6.23 8.34 -19.25
C THR A 392 -6.30 7.17 -20.23
N LYS A 393 -5.23 6.96 -21.01
CA LYS A 393 -5.08 5.94 -22.05
C LYS A 393 -3.71 5.27 -21.95
N ARG A 394 -3.59 4.03 -22.44
CA ARG A 394 -2.35 3.24 -22.41
C ARG A 394 -1.24 3.95 -23.19
N SER A 395 -0.11 4.18 -22.52
CA SER A 395 1.11 4.75 -23.13
C SER A 395 2.02 3.63 -23.60
N VAL A 396 2.51 3.70 -24.83
CA VAL A 396 3.44 2.77 -25.49
C VAL A 396 4.74 3.53 -25.73
N ALA A 397 5.93 2.95 -25.63
CA ALA A 397 6.29 1.56 -25.27
C ALA A 397 6.19 1.28 -23.75
N ASP A 398 6.43 0.03 -23.33
CA ASP A 398 6.68 -0.29 -21.91
C ASP A 398 8.20 -0.33 -21.61
N VAL A 399 8.97 -0.91 -22.52
CA VAL A 399 10.42 -1.13 -22.45
C VAL A 399 10.99 -1.12 -23.87
N SER A 400 12.32 -1.06 -24.05
CA SER A 400 12.95 -1.14 -25.37
C SER A 400 14.14 -2.09 -25.45
N PHE A 401 14.62 -2.34 -26.67
CA PHE A 401 15.89 -3.02 -26.97
C PHE A 401 16.43 -2.52 -28.32
N ASN A 402 17.62 -2.96 -28.75
CA ASN A 402 18.15 -2.63 -30.08
C ASN A 402 17.15 -2.98 -31.18
N ALA A 403 16.99 -2.06 -32.15
CA ALA A 403 16.07 -2.17 -33.27
C ALA A 403 16.57 -1.53 -34.57
N ASP A 404 17.48 -0.54 -34.56
CA ASP A 404 17.87 0.10 -35.83
C ASP A 404 18.63 -0.90 -36.74
N PRO A 405 18.20 -1.14 -38.01
CA PRO A 405 18.92 -2.02 -38.94
C PRO A 405 20.37 -1.57 -39.22
N PHE A 406 20.69 -0.28 -39.09
CA PHE A 406 22.04 0.27 -39.22
C PHE A 406 22.93 0.04 -37.99
N SER A 407 22.33 -0.29 -36.84
CA SER A 407 22.98 -0.88 -35.67
C SER A 407 22.48 -2.31 -35.44
N GLY A 408 22.14 -3.01 -36.53
CA GLY A 408 21.31 -4.21 -36.50
C GLY A 408 22.04 -5.44 -35.97
N GLN A 409 21.36 -6.57 -36.10
CA GLN A 409 21.82 -7.86 -35.62
C GLN A 409 21.89 -8.85 -36.79
N TYR A 410 22.87 -9.76 -36.75
CA TYR A 410 23.02 -10.78 -37.79
C TYR A 410 21.79 -11.70 -37.83
N VAL A 411 21.25 -11.94 -39.04
CA VAL A 411 20.26 -12.99 -39.32
C VAL A 411 20.71 -13.77 -40.55
N ALA A 412 20.61 -15.10 -40.47
CA ALA A 412 20.85 -16.02 -41.58
C ALA A 412 19.52 -16.29 -42.31
N VAL A 413 19.47 -16.13 -43.63
CA VAL A 413 18.27 -16.44 -44.43
C VAL A 413 18.64 -17.25 -45.67
N ILE A 414 17.87 -18.31 -45.96
CA ILE A 414 17.98 -19.21 -47.10
C ILE A 414 16.71 -19.04 -47.95
N THR A 415 16.82 -18.31 -49.06
CA THR A 415 15.72 -18.21 -50.03
C THR A 415 15.41 -19.59 -50.64
N PRO A 416 14.18 -19.84 -51.15
CA PRO A 416 13.80 -21.17 -51.66
C PRO A 416 14.67 -21.74 -52.79
N ASP A 417 15.38 -20.86 -53.50
CA ASP A 417 16.32 -21.15 -54.58
C ASP A 417 17.80 -21.24 -54.14
N ALA A 418 18.11 -20.94 -52.87
CA ALA A 418 19.46 -20.95 -52.33
C ALA A 418 19.82 -22.27 -51.63
N ALA A 419 21.08 -22.71 -51.79
CA ALA A 419 21.62 -23.90 -51.12
C ALA A 419 22.33 -23.59 -49.78
N ALA A 420 22.57 -22.31 -49.48
CA ALA A 420 23.32 -21.84 -48.31
C ALA A 420 22.76 -20.49 -47.82
N PRO A 421 22.90 -20.16 -46.52
CA PRO A 421 22.39 -18.91 -45.97
C PRO A 421 23.17 -17.69 -46.48
N SER A 422 22.44 -16.63 -46.76
CA SER A 422 22.97 -15.26 -46.85
C SER A 422 22.77 -14.54 -45.52
N TRP A 423 23.62 -13.56 -45.24
CA TRP A 423 23.63 -12.84 -43.96
C TRP A 423 23.15 -11.41 -44.13
N TYR A 424 22.31 -10.97 -43.22
CA TYR A 424 21.69 -9.65 -43.24
C TYR A 424 21.80 -8.95 -41.89
N SER A 425 21.87 -7.62 -41.90
CA SER A 425 21.70 -6.80 -40.70
C SER A 425 20.21 -6.50 -40.59
N VAL A 426 19.53 -7.17 -39.68
CA VAL A 426 18.09 -7.01 -39.47
C VAL A 426 17.86 -6.21 -38.19
N GLY A 427 16.76 -5.48 -38.19
CA GLY A 427 16.26 -4.60 -37.15
C GLY A 427 14.73 -4.56 -37.20
N GLY A 428 14.16 -3.46 -36.74
CA GLY A 428 12.76 -3.34 -36.38
C GLY A 428 12.51 -3.67 -34.91
N THR A 429 11.35 -3.29 -34.41
CA THR A 429 10.88 -3.68 -33.06
C THR A 429 10.57 -5.18 -32.98
N SER A 430 10.42 -5.85 -34.14
CA SER A 430 10.57 -7.29 -34.29
C SER A 430 11.90 -7.85 -33.82
N LEU A 431 13.02 -7.11 -33.88
CA LEU A 431 14.29 -7.58 -33.33
C LEU A 431 14.24 -7.60 -31.80
N SER A 432 13.63 -6.57 -31.22
CA SER A 432 13.59 -6.33 -29.78
C SER A 432 12.65 -7.28 -29.03
N THR A 433 11.52 -7.62 -29.66
CA THR A 433 10.42 -8.46 -29.13
C THR A 433 10.82 -9.89 -28.72
N PRO A 434 11.44 -10.72 -29.58
CA PRO A 434 11.86 -12.08 -29.25
C PRO A 434 12.98 -12.10 -28.20
N GLN A 435 13.82 -11.07 -28.16
CA GLN A 435 14.85 -10.91 -27.13
C GLN A 435 14.20 -10.64 -25.77
N TRP A 436 13.21 -9.75 -25.68
CA TRP A 436 12.42 -9.59 -24.46
C TRP A 436 11.63 -10.84 -24.07
N ALA A 437 11.09 -11.59 -25.04
CA ALA A 437 10.47 -12.89 -24.76
C ALA A 437 11.46 -13.90 -24.16
N GLY A 438 12.69 -13.95 -24.67
CA GLY A 438 13.79 -14.73 -24.10
C GLY A 438 14.20 -14.27 -22.69
N ILE A 439 14.26 -12.97 -22.43
CA ILE A 439 14.53 -12.41 -21.09
C ILE A 439 13.46 -12.84 -20.08
N VAL A 440 12.18 -12.75 -20.45
CA VAL A 440 11.06 -13.23 -19.61
C VAL A 440 11.14 -14.74 -19.37
N ALA A 441 11.55 -15.53 -20.37
CA ALA A 441 11.78 -16.96 -20.19
C ALA A 441 12.93 -17.24 -19.21
N ILE A 442 14.06 -16.55 -19.30
CA ILE A 442 15.15 -16.68 -18.30
C ILE A 442 14.64 -16.31 -16.91
N ALA A 443 13.86 -15.24 -16.77
CA ALA A 443 13.25 -14.87 -15.49
C ALA A 443 12.36 -16.00 -14.96
N ASN A 444 11.48 -16.57 -15.78
CA ASN A 444 10.61 -17.69 -15.38
C ASN A 444 11.41 -18.96 -15.00
N ALA A 445 12.52 -19.24 -15.68
CA ALA A 445 13.41 -20.36 -15.32
C ALA A 445 14.07 -20.15 -13.93
N GLN A 446 14.50 -18.93 -13.62
CA GLN A 446 15.03 -18.58 -12.30
C GLN A 446 13.94 -18.63 -11.22
N ARG A 447 12.74 -18.11 -11.51
CA ARG A 447 11.56 -18.17 -10.63
C ARG A 447 11.17 -19.60 -10.30
N ALA A 448 11.11 -20.49 -11.29
CA ALA A 448 10.80 -21.91 -11.08
C ALA A 448 11.82 -22.60 -10.15
N ARG A 449 13.12 -22.28 -10.27
CA ARG A 449 14.15 -22.76 -9.34
C ARG A 449 13.99 -22.24 -7.91
N ASN A 450 13.47 -21.02 -7.79
CA ASN A 450 13.14 -20.39 -6.51
C ASN A 450 11.74 -20.78 -5.99
N SER A 451 11.09 -21.79 -6.59
CA SER A 451 9.73 -22.26 -6.26
C SER A 451 8.64 -21.20 -6.41
N LEU A 452 8.82 -20.25 -7.32
CA LEU A 452 7.89 -19.18 -7.63
C LEU A 452 7.12 -19.47 -8.94
N GLY A 453 5.86 -19.03 -8.99
CA GLY A 453 5.09 -19.04 -10.24
C GLY A 453 5.67 -18.10 -11.30
N ALA A 454 5.35 -18.33 -12.57
CA ALA A 454 5.77 -17.50 -13.70
C ALA A 454 5.36 -16.02 -13.51
N LEU A 455 6.05 -15.11 -14.20
CA LEU A 455 5.81 -13.66 -14.11
C LEU A 455 4.37 -13.27 -14.49
N GLY A 456 3.77 -13.93 -15.48
CA GLY A 456 2.46 -13.55 -15.99
C GLY A 456 2.50 -12.14 -16.60
N LEU A 457 1.73 -11.22 -16.03
CA LEU A 457 1.72 -9.81 -16.41
C LEU A 457 2.97 -9.08 -15.89
N ALA A 458 4.09 -9.20 -16.62
CA ALA A 458 5.41 -8.68 -16.26
C ALA A 458 5.41 -7.19 -15.91
N GLN A 459 4.57 -6.38 -16.57
CA GLN A 459 4.39 -4.95 -16.33
C GLN A 459 4.08 -4.64 -14.86
N THR A 460 3.40 -5.54 -14.14
CA THR A 460 3.13 -5.39 -12.71
C THR A 460 4.41 -5.26 -11.88
N GLN A 461 5.44 -6.04 -12.22
CA GLN A 461 6.75 -6.00 -11.54
C GLN A 461 7.61 -4.85 -12.08
N LEU A 462 7.64 -4.65 -13.41
CA LEU A 462 8.42 -3.59 -14.04
C LEU A 462 7.99 -2.20 -13.56
N TYR A 463 6.70 -1.89 -13.66
CA TYR A 463 6.17 -0.62 -13.20
C TYR A 463 6.08 -0.59 -11.67
N GLY A 464 5.33 -1.53 -11.06
CA GLY A 464 4.98 -1.50 -9.63
C GLY A 464 6.06 -1.95 -8.65
N THR A 465 7.27 -2.25 -9.10
CA THR A 465 8.39 -2.60 -8.20
C THR A 465 9.73 -2.04 -8.70
N VAL A 466 10.10 -2.25 -9.97
CA VAL A 466 11.40 -1.79 -10.49
C VAL A 466 11.40 -0.27 -10.69
N SER A 467 10.45 0.28 -11.43
CA SER A 467 10.46 1.71 -11.79
C SER A 467 10.12 2.67 -10.64
N THR A 468 9.38 2.20 -9.63
CA THR A 468 9.02 2.97 -8.43
C THR A 468 10.14 3.10 -7.41
N ASP A 469 11.20 2.30 -7.55
CA ASP A 469 12.38 2.32 -6.68
C ASP A 469 13.57 2.85 -7.50
N ALA A 470 13.99 4.09 -7.23
CA ALA A 470 15.01 4.76 -8.02
C ALA A 470 16.36 4.01 -8.04
N GLY A 471 16.68 3.23 -7.00
CA GLY A 471 17.90 2.42 -6.94
C GLY A 471 17.80 1.16 -7.79
N LEU A 472 16.65 0.49 -7.78
CA LEU A 472 16.38 -0.64 -8.67
C LEU A 472 16.28 -0.20 -10.13
N TYR A 473 15.58 0.89 -10.43
CA TYR A 473 15.48 1.44 -11.78
C TYR A 473 16.86 1.74 -12.37
N ALA A 474 17.70 2.52 -11.65
CA ALA A 474 19.04 2.90 -12.12
C ALA A 474 20.05 1.75 -12.22
N THR A 475 19.73 0.56 -11.71
CA THR A 475 20.57 -0.66 -11.83
C THR A 475 20.01 -1.69 -12.80
N ALA A 476 18.69 -1.71 -13.02
CA ALA A 476 18.00 -2.65 -13.91
C ALA A 476 17.73 -2.10 -15.32
N PHE A 477 17.76 -0.78 -15.51
CA PHE A 477 17.51 -0.13 -16.79
C PHE A 477 18.58 0.91 -17.15
N TYR A 478 18.86 1.03 -18.44
CA TYR A 478 19.54 2.14 -19.08
C TYR A 478 18.49 3.12 -19.61
N ASP A 479 18.44 4.30 -19.01
CA ASP A 479 17.55 5.41 -19.36
C ASP A 479 17.97 6.01 -20.72
N VAL A 480 17.11 5.92 -21.75
CA VAL A 480 17.43 6.37 -23.11
C VAL A 480 17.03 7.83 -23.24
N THR A 481 17.97 8.74 -23.04
CA THR A 481 17.67 10.18 -22.84
C THR A 481 17.85 11.06 -24.09
N SER A 482 18.00 10.47 -25.28
CA SER A 482 18.15 11.22 -26.54
C SER A 482 17.68 10.46 -27.78
N GLY A 483 17.39 11.21 -28.85
CA GLY A 483 16.73 10.73 -30.06
C GLY A 483 15.23 11.07 -30.07
N ASN A 484 14.54 10.74 -31.16
CA ASN A 484 13.10 10.88 -31.30
C ASN A 484 12.53 9.89 -32.33
N ASP A 485 11.26 9.51 -32.16
CA ASP A 485 10.49 8.67 -33.09
C ASP A 485 9.68 9.48 -34.12
N GLY A 486 9.73 10.82 -34.04
CA GLY A 486 8.99 11.71 -34.91
C GLY A 486 8.91 13.16 -34.42
N TYR A 487 8.01 13.92 -35.04
CA TYR A 487 7.93 15.38 -34.89
C TYR A 487 6.76 15.84 -34.01
N CYS A 488 6.80 15.51 -32.72
CA CYS A 488 5.83 15.94 -31.72
C CYS A 488 6.48 16.18 -30.33
N SER A 489 5.72 16.77 -29.40
CA SER A 489 6.22 17.09 -28.05
C SER A 489 6.51 15.88 -27.15
N SER A 490 5.87 14.73 -27.41
CA SER A 490 6.09 13.46 -26.71
C SER A 490 6.96 12.48 -27.50
N CYS A 491 7.48 12.90 -28.65
CA CYS A 491 8.23 12.05 -29.57
C CYS A 491 9.73 11.98 -29.24
N SER A 492 10.20 12.83 -28.33
CA SER A 492 11.62 12.95 -27.96
C SER A 492 11.88 12.24 -26.64
N ALA A 493 12.98 11.50 -26.60
CA ALA A 493 13.44 10.86 -25.38
C ALA A 493 13.86 11.87 -24.31
N HIS A 494 13.72 11.50 -23.04
CA HIS A 494 14.13 12.30 -21.88
C HIS A 494 14.40 11.43 -20.65
N THR A 495 14.72 12.03 -19.49
CA THR A 495 14.98 11.27 -18.27
C THR A 495 13.72 10.62 -17.70
N GLY A 496 13.82 9.35 -17.30
CA GLY A 496 12.71 8.54 -16.81
C GLY A 496 11.84 8.02 -17.95
N TYR A 497 10.60 7.62 -17.65
CA TYR A 497 9.72 7.07 -18.68
C TYR A 497 9.41 8.09 -19.79
N ASP A 498 9.62 7.71 -21.05
CA ASP A 498 9.13 8.41 -22.24
C ASP A 498 8.40 7.46 -23.21
N GLN A 499 7.63 8.01 -24.15
CA GLN A 499 6.88 7.18 -25.12
C GLN A 499 7.80 6.40 -26.07
N PRO A 500 8.85 6.97 -26.69
CA PRO A 500 9.63 6.24 -27.69
C PRO A 500 10.43 5.07 -27.12
N SER A 501 10.92 5.16 -25.87
CA SER A 501 11.77 4.13 -25.25
C SER A 501 11.11 3.37 -24.10
N GLY A 502 10.00 3.87 -23.56
CA GLY A 502 9.32 3.29 -22.40
C GLY A 502 10.13 3.50 -21.13
N LEU A 503 10.37 2.44 -20.36
CA LEU A 503 11.30 2.42 -19.22
C LEU A 503 12.79 2.37 -19.64
N GLY A 504 13.11 2.49 -20.93
CA GLY A 504 14.46 2.31 -21.48
C GLY A 504 14.81 0.85 -21.74
N THR A 505 16.10 0.54 -21.83
CA THR A 505 16.59 -0.82 -22.17
C THR A 505 17.17 -1.54 -20.95
N PRO A 506 17.11 -2.88 -20.87
CA PRO A 506 17.43 -3.60 -19.65
C PRO A 506 18.94 -3.81 -19.47
N ALA A 507 19.41 -3.61 -18.24
CA ALA A 507 20.62 -4.26 -17.72
C ALA A 507 20.22 -5.65 -17.22
N VAL A 508 20.23 -6.63 -18.12
CA VAL A 508 19.46 -7.87 -17.97
C VAL A 508 19.86 -8.68 -16.73
N GLY A 509 21.14 -8.80 -16.40
CA GLY A 509 21.57 -9.49 -15.19
C GLY A 509 20.98 -8.89 -13.91
N SER A 510 21.02 -7.56 -13.79
CA SER A 510 20.42 -6.82 -12.67
C SER A 510 18.89 -6.94 -12.65
N LEU A 511 18.23 -6.78 -13.80
CA LEU A 511 16.78 -6.93 -13.92
C LEU A 511 16.32 -8.34 -13.54
N LEU A 512 17.01 -9.37 -14.03
CA LEU A 512 16.77 -10.77 -13.68
C LEU A 512 16.97 -11.02 -12.19
N SER A 513 17.93 -10.38 -11.53
CA SER A 513 18.10 -10.51 -10.07
C SER A 513 16.87 -10.03 -9.28
N THR A 514 16.07 -9.11 -9.85
CA THR A 514 14.81 -8.63 -9.26
C THR A 514 13.61 -9.47 -9.71
N LEU A 515 13.49 -9.80 -11.00
CA LEU A 515 12.35 -10.57 -11.54
C LEU A 515 12.40 -12.06 -11.17
N GLY A 516 13.61 -12.62 -11.01
CA GLY A 516 13.88 -14.02 -10.67
C GLY A 516 13.49 -14.41 -9.25
N VAL A 517 13.28 -13.42 -8.37
CA VAL A 517 12.90 -13.61 -6.96
C VAL A 517 11.50 -13.07 -6.68
N SER A 518 10.99 -13.37 -5.48
CA SER A 518 9.81 -12.73 -4.92
C SER A 518 10.32 -11.67 -3.96
N LYS A 519 10.38 -10.39 -4.39
CA LYS A 519 10.59 -9.30 -3.43
C LYS A 519 9.39 -9.33 -2.48
N ALA A 520 9.65 -9.48 -1.19
CA ALA A 520 8.62 -9.33 -0.17
C ALA A 520 7.91 -7.98 -0.35
N PRO A 521 6.57 -7.91 -0.21
CA PRO A 521 5.89 -6.63 -0.26
C PRO A 521 6.44 -5.71 0.85
N PRO A 522 6.62 -4.41 0.59
CA PRO A 522 7.14 -3.47 1.60
C PRO A 522 6.34 -3.56 2.91
N PRO A 523 7.00 -3.42 4.09
CA PRO A 523 6.32 -3.54 5.37
C PRO A 523 5.12 -2.59 5.48
N VAL A 524 3.94 -3.11 5.77
CA VAL A 524 2.74 -2.26 5.94
C VAL A 524 2.66 -1.84 7.40
N VAL A 525 2.99 -0.58 7.70
CA VAL A 525 2.90 -0.01 9.05
C VAL A 525 1.50 0.58 9.28
N SER A 526 0.88 0.25 10.40
CA SER A 526 -0.43 0.78 10.78
C SER A 526 -0.30 2.15 11.45
N ALA A 527 -1.17 3.10 11.10
CA ALA A 527 -1.27 4.36 11.81
C ALA A 527 -1.77 4.14 13.24
N ALA A 528 -1.18 4.84 14.21
CA ALA A 528 -1.53 4.73 15.62
C ALA A 528 -2.13 6.04 16.14
N THR A 529 -3.13 5.96 17.02
CA THR A 529 -3.61 7.10 17.80
C THR A 529 -3.56 6.73 19.27
N VAL A 530 -2.72 7.44 20.02
CA VAL A 530 -2.37 7.09 21.40
C VAL A 530 -2.69 8.27 22.32
N LYS A 531 -3.30 7.98 23.47
CA LYS A 531 -3.55 8.97 24.52
C LYS A 531 -2.74 8.60 25.76
N GLY A 532 -2.17 9.60 26.42
CA GLY A 532 -1.44 9.45 27.68
C GLY A 532 -1.60 10.66 28.58
N THR A 533 -1.04 10.58 29.79
CA THR A 533 -1.08 11.65 30.79
C THR A 533 0.35 12.13 31.07
N ALA A 534 0.54 13.44 31.20
CA ALA A 534 1.86 14.02 31.41
C ALA A 534 2.50 13.51 32.71
N GLY A 535 3.76 13.09 32.62
CA GLY A 535 4.54 12.50 33.72
C GLY A 535 4.31 11.00 33.96
N SER A 536 3.25 10.39 33.41
CA SER A 536 3.03 8.93 33.47
C SER A 536 3.71 8.23 32.30
N ALA A 537 4.57 7.25 32.55
CA ALA A 537 5.30 6.54 31.50
C ALA A 537 4.34 5.93 30.46
N LEU A 538 4.60 6.20 29.18
CA LEU A 538 3.82 5.72 28.05
C LEU A 538 4.61 4.66 27.28
N SER A 539 3.96 3.53 26.96
CA SER A 539 4.49 2.52 26.05
C SER A 539 3.38 2.00 25.14
N PHE A 540 3.68 1.80 23.86
CA PHE A 540 2.77 1.19 22.89
C PHE A 540 3.56 0.53 21.75
N THR A 541 3.07 -0.59 21.22
CA THR A 541 3.67 -1.24 20.05
C THR A 541 2.96 -0.81 18.76
N VAL A 542 3.73 -0.50 17.73
CA VAL A 542 3.21 -0.14 16.41
C VAL A 542 3.06 -1.41 15.57
N ALA A 543 1.84 -1.73 15.16
CA ALA A 543 1.59 -2.90 14.33
C ALA A 543 2.15 -2.70 12.91
N ALA A 544 2.94 -3.66 12.43
CA ALA A 544 3.31 -3.77 11.02
C ALA A 544 3.22 -5.23 10.55
N SER A 545 2.94 -5.42 9.26
CA SER A 545 3.00 -6.74 8.61
C SER A 545 4.14 -6.79 7.60
N SER A 546 4.91 -7.88 7.65
CA SER A 546 6.01 -8.22 6.74
C SER A 546 6.21 -9.75 6.78
N SER A 547 6.78 -10.32 5.71
CA SER A 547 7.28 -11.70 5.70
C SER A 547 8.66 -11.85 6.35
N ASP A 548 9.39 -10.74 6.50
CA ASP A 548 10.81 -10.72 6.83
C ASP A 548 11.09 -9.89 8.10
N PRO A 549 12.23 -10.12 8.79
CA PRO A 549 12.53 -9.40 10.03
C PRO A 549 12.69 -7.89 9.83
N LEU A 550 12.15 -7.11 10.78
CA LEU A 550 12.08 -5.66 10.70
C LEU A 550 13.12 -4.96 11.60
N SER A 551 13.56 -3.80 11.14
CA SER A 551 14.28 -2.78 11.90
C SER A 551 13.45 -1.50 11.95
N TRP A 552 13.55 -0.73 13.03
CA TRP A 552 12.61 0.35 13.34
C TRP A 552 13.31 1.69 13.53
N SER A 553 12.63 2.78 13.16
CA SER A 553 13.09 4.14 13.41
C SER A 553 11.93 5.13 13.61
N LEU A 554 12.20 6.21 14.34
CA LEU A 554 11.28 7.34 14.51
C LEU A 554 11.84 8.58 13.81
N ALA A 555 11.01 9.26 13.03
CA ALA A 555 11.29 10.61 12.56
C ALA A 555 10.44 11.63 13.34
N ASN A 556 11.10 12.71 13.78
CA ASN A 556 10.56 13.75 14.66
C ASN A 556 10.02 13.27 16.03
N PRO A 557 10.71 12.37 16.78
CA PRO A 557 10.31 12.02 18.13
C PRO A 557 10.49 13.21 19.10
N PRO A 558 9.58 13.41 20.08
CA PRO A 558 9.82 14.32 21.19
C PRO A 558 10.95 13.82 22.11
N GLN A 559 11.50 14.72 22.93
CA GLN A 559 12.62 14.39 23.80
C GLN A 559 12.30 13.22 24.75
N GLY A 560 13.18 12.21 24.77
CA GLY A 560 13.05 11.03 25.61
C GLY A 560 12.10 9.95 25.08
N MET A 561 11.56 10.10 23.86
CA MET A 561 10.84 9.03 23.16
C MET A 561 11.83 8.21 22.30
N SER A 562 11.74 6.88 22.39
CA SER A 562 12.51 5.92 21.59
C SER A 562 11.62 4.81 21.03
N ILE A 563 12.15 4.01 20.11
CA ILE A 563 11.55 2.76 19.63
C ILE A 563 12.59 1.63 19.76
N ASP A 564 12.14 0.43 20.13
CA ASP A 564 13.01 -0.76 20.23
C ASP A 564 12.95 -1.66 18.98
N SER A 565 13.67 -2.78 19.00
CA SER A 565 13.70 -3.75 17.90
C SER A 565 12.39 -4.52 17.71
N SER A 566 11.47 -4.51 18.68
CA SER A 566 10.14 -5.12 18.58
C SER A 566 9.08 -4.18 18.00
N GLY A 567 9.44 -2.91 17.74
CA GLY A 567 8.49 -1.87 17.34
C GLY A 567 7.71 -1.26 18.51
N GLN A 568 8.18 -1.48 19.76
CA GLN A 568 7.63 -0.82 20.94
C GLN A 568 8.20 0.59 21.08
N VAL A 569 7.31 1.59 21.04
CA VAL A 569 7.62 2.98 21.34
C VAL A 569 7.54 3.18 22.85
N ILE A 570 8.59 3.74 23.44
CA ILE A 570 8.71 3.96 24.89
C ILE A 570 8.95 5.45 25.13
N TRP A 571 8.21 6.04 26.07
CA TRP A 571 8.40 7.43 26.51
C TRP A 571 8.21 7.54 28.02
N ALA A 572 9.33 7.59 28.76
CA ALA A 572 9.33 7.48 30.22
C ALA A 572 8.71 8.68 30.96
N GLN A 573 8.82 9.90 30.40
CA GLN A 573 8.21 11.11 30.95
C GLN A 573 7.54 11.94 29.84
N PRO A 574 6.29 11.61 29.47
CA PRO A 574 5.53 12.37 28.48
C PRO A 574 5.23 13.79 28.95
N VAL A 575 5.32 14.75 28.04
CA VAL A 575 4.98 16.16 28.27
C VAL A 575 3.63 16.45 27.63
N ALA A 576 2.80 17.28 28.27
CA ALA A 576 1.47 17.65 27.75
C ALA A 576 1.57 18.33 26.37
N GLY A 577 0.80 17.84 25.40
CA GLY A 577 0.88 18.29 24.01
C GLY A 577 0.26 17.31 23.02
N THR A 578 0.34 17.65 21.73
CA THR A 578 -0.01 16.74 20.63
C THR A 578 1.19 16.60 19.71
N TYR A 579 1.58 15.36 19.44
CA TYR A 579 2.79 15.01 18.70
C TYR A 579 2.41 14.13 17.50
N LYS A 580 2.96 14.45 16.33
CA LYS A 580 2.84 13.63 15.12
C LYS A 580 4.21 13.05 14.79
N VAL A 581 4.43 11.81 15.22
CA VAL A 581 5.70 11.10 15.00
C VAL A 581 5.53 10.18 13.80
N THR A 582 6.50 10.15 12.88
CA THR A 582 6.48 9.18 11.78
C THR A 582 7.28 7.96 12.20
N VAL A 583 6.65 6.79 12.17
CA VAL A 583 7.27 5.50 12.49
C VAL A 583 7.59 4.81 11.18
N THR A 584 8.83 4.36 11.01
CA THR A 584 9.28 3.65 9.80
C THR A 584 9.76 2.26 10.19
N ALA A 585 9.19 1.25 9.56
CA ALA A 585 9.69 -0.12 9.56
C ALA A 585 10.52 -0.34 8.28
N LYS A 586 11.72 -0.90 8.43
CA LYS A 586 12.60 -1.31 7.34
C LYS A 586 12.81 -2.82 7.40
N ASP A 587 12.45 -3.49 6.33
CA ASP A 587 12.78 -4.88 6.07
C ASP A 587 14.31 -5.04 6.02
N THR A 588 14.83 -5.96 6.85
CA THR A 588 16.28 -6.20 6.98
C THR A 588 16.85 -7.11 5.89
N VAL A 589 16.00 -7.82 5.15
CA VAL A 589 16.38 -8.71 4.04
C VAL A 589 16.28 -7.97 2.71
N THR A 590 15.14 -7.33 2.42
CA THR A 590 14.93 -6.63 1.13
C THR A 590 15.35 -5.16 1.15
N GLY A 591 15.59 -4.57 2.32
CA GLY A 591 15.89 -3.15 2.49
C GLY A 591 14.68 -2.20 2.31
N SER A 592 13.52 -2.73 1.91
CA SER A 592 12.28 -1.98 1.67
C SER A 592 11.77 -1.31 2.95
N THR A 593 11.11 -0.16 2.82
CA THR A 593 10.54 0.57 3.96
C THR A 593 9.06 0.81 3.80
N GLY A 594 8.37 0.89 4.93
CA GLY A 594 7.03 1.47 5.03
C GLY A 594 6.92 2.34 6.27
N SER A 595 6.04 3.35 6.20
CA SER A 595 5.93 4.35 7.25
C SER A 595 4.47 4.72 7.53
N ALA A 596 4.16 5.01 8.79
CA ALA A 596 2.86 5.57 9.19
C ALA A 596 3.02 6.66 10.25
N SER A 597 1.99 7.50 10.41
CA SER A 597 1.95 8.49 11.49
C SER A 597 1.39 7.87 12.78
N ALA A 598 2.10 8.08 13.88
CA ALA A 598 1.60 7.92 15.24
C ALA A 598 1.20 9.30 15.78
N ASN A 599 -0.10 9.50 16.00
CA ASN A 599 -0.65 10.70 16.62
C ASN A 599 -0.76 10.47 18.13
N VAL A 600 0.10 11.13 18.91
CA VAL A 600 0.17 10.98 20.37
C VAL A 600 -0.36 12.25 21.04
N THR A 601 -1.44 12.13 21.81
CA THR A 601 -2.00 13.23 22.60
C THR A 601 -1.76 12.98 24.08
N ILE A 602 -0.97 13.85 24.71
CA ILE A 602 -0.70 13.80 26.14
C ILE A 602 -1.52 14.90 26.83
N VAL A 603 -2.45 14.51 27.69
CA VAL A 603 -3.21 15.45 28.53
C VAL A 603 -2.42 15.84 29.77
N ALA A 604 -2.65 17.04 30.30
CA ALA A 604 -2.11 17.43 31.59
C ALA A 604 -2.73 16.58 32.71
N ALA A 605 -1.93 16.22 33.73
CA ALA A 605 -2.45 15.54 34.90
C ALA A 605 -3.46 16.42 35.66
N SER A 606 -4.59 15.84 36.04
CA SER A 606 -5.64 16.52 36.81
C SER A 606 -5.15 16.81 38.23
N LYS A 607 -5.38 18.03 38.73
CA LYS A 607 -5.04 18.38 40.12
C LYS A 607 -6.18 17.97 41.06
N PRO A 608 -5.90 17.50 42.28
CA PRO A 608 -6.92 17.33 43.31
C PRO A 608 -7.69 18.63 43.57
N VAL A 609 -9.01 18.55 43.73
CA VAL A 609 -9.87 19.70 44.05
C VAL A 609 -10.41 19.52 45.47
N VAL A 610 -9.94 20.34 46.40
CA VAL A 610 -10.45 20.38 47.79
C VAL A 610 -11.57 21.41 47.86
N GLN A 611 -12.72 21.06 48.43
CA GLN A 611 -13.82 22.02 48.63
C GLN A 611 -13.61 22.86 49.90
N ALA A 612 -14.00 24.13 49.86
CA ALA A 612 -14.01 24.99 51.05
C ALA A 612 -15.27 24.74 51.89
N ALA A 613 -15.13 24.66 53.21
CA ALA A 613 -16.24 24.41 54.12
C ALA A 613 -16.22 25.33 55.35
N THR A 614 -17.40 25.52 55.95
CA THR A 614 -17.55 26.13 57.27
C THR A 614 -17.87 25.03 58.29
N ILE A 615 -17.03 24.88 59.30
CA ILE A 615 -17.14 23.86 60.33
C ILE A 615 -17.54 24.55 61.64
N VAL A 616 -18.62 24.10 62.27
CA VAL A 616 -19.11 24.66 63.55
C VAL A 616 -18.95 23.64 64.68
N GLY A 617 -18.64 24.12 65.88
CA GLY A 617 -18.44 23.26 67.05
C GLY A 617 -18.59 24.01 68.38
N GLN A 618 -18.51 23.28 69.49
CA GLN A 618 -18.62 23.82 70.84
C GLN A 618 -17.30 23.65 71.61
N ALA A 619 -16.95 24.64 72.43
CA ALA A 619 -15.71 24.62 73.19
C ALA A 619 -15.68 23.40 74.15
N LYS A 620 -14.50 22.76 74.24
CA LYS A 620 -14.24 21.54 75.01
C LYS A 620 -14.96 20.25 74.54
N GLN A 621 -15.78 20.29 73.49
CA GLN A 621 -16.40 19.09 72.91
C GLN A 621 -15.61 18.59 71.68
N PRO A 622 -15.32 17.28 71.54
CA PRO A 622 -14.54 16.78 70.41
C PRO A 622 -15.18 17.11 69.05
N LEU A 623 -14.37 17.66 68.14
CA LEU A 623 -14.76 17.98 66.76
C LEU A 623 -14.14 16.97 65.79
N SER A 624 -14.94 16.49 64.85
CA SER A 624 -14.52 15.65 63.73
C SER A 624 -15.22 16.13 62.45
N TYR A 625 -14.49 16.21 61.33
CA TYR A 625 -15.02 16.64 60.04
C TYR A 625 -14.29 15.95 58.88
N GLN A 626 -15.04 15.36 57.95
CA GLN A 626 -14.47 14.76 56.73
C GLN A 626 -14.32 15.82 55.65
N VAL A 627 -13.10 16.00 55.13
CA VAL A 627 -12.85 16.91 54.01
C VAL A 627 -13.42 16.35 52.72
N ASP A 628 -14.24 17.15 52.03
CA ASP A 628 -14.69 16.87 50.67
C ASP A 628 -13.58 17.23 49.66
N VAL A 629 -13.17 16.24 48.87
CA VAL A 629 -12.09 16.34 47.90
C VAL A 629 -12.34 15.42 46.72
N SER A 630 -12.20 15.95 45.51
CA SER A 630 -12.29 15.21 44.26
C SER A 630 -10.89 14.98 43.68
N ALA A 631 -10.53 13.71 43.48
CA ALA A 631 -9.29 13.28 42.83
C ALA A 631 -9.50 11.89 42.20
N ALA A 632 -8.66 11.53 41.22
CA ALA A 632 -8.66 10.20 40.61
C ALA A 632 -7.70 9.22 41.32
N ASP A 633 -6.65 9.75 41.96
CA ASP A 633 -5.54 9.03 42.56
C ASP A 633 -5.52 9.16 44.10
N PRO A 634 -4.80 8.28 44.82
CA PRO A 634 -4.63 8.38 46.27
C PRO A 634 -3.97 9.68 46.71
N LEU A 635 -4.33 10.15 47.91
CA LEU A 635 -3.99 11.49 48.40
C LEU A 635 -3.18 11.45 49.70
N ARG A 636 -2.27 12.41 49.83
CA ARG A 636 -1.61 12.79 51.07
C ARG A 636 -2.08 14.18 51.50
N PHE A 637 -2.66 14.26 52.70
CA PHE A 637 -3.18 15.50 53.26
C PHE A 637 -2.17 16.22 54.17
N SER A 638 -2.28 17.53 54.26
CA SER A 638 -1.64 18.34 55.30
C SER A 638 -2.50 19.55 55.67
N LEU A 639 -2.34 20.03 56.91
CA LEU A 639 -2.94 21.28 57.39
C LEU A 639 -1.88 22.38 57.48
N SER A 640 -2.30 23.62 57.24
CA SER A 640 -1.56 24.84 57.56
C SER A 640 -2.49 25.84 58.26
N GLY A 641 -1.98 26.60 59.23
CA GLY A 641 -2.78 27.49 60.08
C GLY A 641 -3.68 26.78 61.10
N ALA A 642 -3.49 25.48 61.33
CA ALA A 642 -4.28 24.72 62.30
C ALA A 642 -3.97 25.15 63.75
N PRO A 643 -4.99 25.30 64.63
CA PRO A 643 -4.78 25.58 66.05
C PRO A 643 -4.21 24.36 66.80
N SER A 644 -3.63 24.61 67.98
CA SER A 644 -3.02 23.56 68.80
C SER A 644 -4.00 22.41 69.11
N GLY A 645 -3.54 21.18 68.87
CA GLY A 645 -4.32 19.95 69.06
C GLY A 645 -5.26 19.57 67.90
N MET A 646 -5.30 20.34 66.80
CA MET A 646 -6.00 19.95 65.57
C MET A 646 -5.06 19.18 64.62
N SER A 647 -5.54 18.09 64.03
CA SER A 647 -4.80 17.28 63.06
C SER A 647 -5.70 16.80 61.91
N ILE A 648 -5.09 16.24 60.85
CA ILE A 648 -5.79 15.56 59.75
C ILE A 648 -5.24 14.14 59.58
N SER A 649 -6.11 13.16 59.33
CA SER A 649 -5.73 11.78 59.07
C SER A 649 -5.32 11.56 57.60
N SER A 650 -4.71 10.41 57.29
CA SER A 650 -4.47 9.96 55.91
C SER A 650 -5.76 9.78 55.10
N ALA A 651 -6.91 9.60 55.76
CA ALA A 651 -8.22 9.49 55.12
C ALA A 651 -8.95 10.85 54.94
N GLY A 652 -8.29 11.98 55.23
CA GLY A 652 -8.88 13.31 55.09
C GLY A 652 -9.79 13.76 56.24
N VAL A 653 -9.81 13.03 57.36
CA VAL A 653 -10.60 13.40 58.56
C VAL A 653 -9.84 14.44 59.38
N ILE A 654 -10.38 15.66 59.50
CA ILE A 654 -9.92 16.65 60.48
C ILE A 654 -10.45 16.25 61.87
N SER A 655 -9.59 16.27 62.88
CA SER A 655 -9.93 15.95 64.26
C SER A 655 -9.38 16.99 65.23
N TRP A 656 -10.17 17.40 66.22
CA TRP A 656 -9.73 18.31 67.29
C TRP A 656 -10.39 17.94 68.63
N ARG A 657 -9.62 17.36 69.55
CA ARG A 657 -10.14 16.74 70.78
C ARG A 657 -10.71 17.74 71.80
N THR A 658 -10.11 18.92 71.93
CA THR A 658 -10.52 19.96 72.89
C THR A 658 -10.52 21.34 72.21
N PRO A 659 -11.56 21.67 71.41
CA PRO A 659 -11.65 22.95 70.72
C PRO A 659 -11.69 24.13 71.69
N ALA A 660 -10.90 25.16 71.39
CA ALA A 660 -10.93 26.44 72.08
C ALA A 660 -11.94 27.38 71.41
N LYS A 661 -12.62 28.23 72.20
CA LYS A 661 -13.56 29.24 71.69
C LYS A 661 -12.83 30.21 70.76
N GLY A 662 -13.33 30.40 69.54
CA GLY A 662 -12.70 31.26 68.54
C GLY A 662 -13.19 31.01 67.12
N THR A 663 -12.64 31.77 66.17
CA THR A 663 -12.77 31.51 64.73
C THR A 663 -11.37 31.28 64.16
N TYR A 664 -11.20 30.23 63.36
CA TYR A 664 -9.93 29.79 62.80
C TYR A 664 -10.05 29.60 61.29
N SER A 665 -9.02 30.01 60.55
CA SER A 665 -8.89 29.78 59.11
C SER A 665 -7.80 28.75 58.87
N VAL A 666 -8.18 27.52 58.53
CA VAL A 666 -7.27 26.38 58.40
C VAL A 666 -7.19 25.96 56.94
N SER A 667 -6.00 26.04 56.33
CA SER A 667 -5.83 25.57 54.96
C SER A 667 -5.58 24.07 54.94
N VAL A 668 -6.40 23.34 54.18
CA VAL A 668 -6.18 21.92 53.87
C VAL A 668 -5.53 21.83 52.49
N LYS A 669 -4.38 21.16 52.41
CA LYS A 669 -3.73 20.80 51.14
C LYS A 669 -3.86 19.30 50.91
N ALA A 670 -4.34 18.92 49.75
CA ALA A 670 -4.32 17.54 49.25
C ALA A 670 -3.28 17.43 48.14
N THR A 671 -2.34 16.51 48.29
CA THR A 671 -1.32 16.19 47.29
C THR A 671 -1.56 14.79 46.74
N ASP A 672 -1.67 14.69 45.43
CA ASP A 672 -1.72 13.45 44.67
C ASP A 672 -0.41 12.67 44.84
N THR A 673 -0.48 11.42 45.29
CA THR A 673 0.72 10.61 45.55
C THR A 673 1.33 10.02 44.28
N SER A 674 0.58 9.94 43.18
CA SER A 674 1.00 9.36 41.90
C SER A 674 1.75 10.37 41.02
N ASN A 675 1.33 11.63 41.03
CA ASN A 675 1.88 12.68 40.14
C ASN A 675 2.38 13.96 40.87
N GLY A 676 2.23 14.04 42.20
CA GLY A 676 2.72 15.15 43.02
C GLY A 676 1.95 16.48 42.86
N GLN A 677 0.93 16.55 41.99
CA GLN A 677 0.07 17.73 41.89
C GLN A 677 -0.69 17.95 43.21
N SER A 678 -1.08 19.19 43.47
CA SER A 678 -1.79 19.52 44.70
C SER A 678 -2.86 20.57 44.48
N GLY A 679 -3.95 20.43 45.23
CA GLY A 679 -4.96 21.46 45.45
C GLY A 679 -5.06 21.81 46.93
N SER A 680 -5.55 23.02 47.21
CA SER A 680 -5.79 23.48 48.58
C SER A 680 -7.06 24.30 48.67
N ALA A 681 -7.74 24.24 49.81
CA ALA A 681 -8.83 25.14 50.17
C ALA A 681 -8.74 25.56 51.64
N THR A 682 -9.47 26.60 52.02
CA THR A 682 -9.49 27.14 53.38
C THR A 682 -10.80 26.77 54.07
N MET A 683 -10.68 26.10 55.22
CA MET A 683 -11.77 25.74 56.11
C MET A 683 -11.96 26.84 57.15
N SER A 684 -13.19 27.33 57.31
CA SER A 684 -13.56 28.31 58.33
C SER A 684 -14.15 27.58 59.55
N VAL A 685 -13.40 27.47 60.64
CA VAL A 685 -13.82 26.75 61.85
C VAL A 685 -14.30 27.76 62.91
N ARG A 686 -15.55 27.64 63.37
CA ARG A 686 -16.15 28.50 64.41
C ARG A 686 -16.53 27.68 65.63
N ILE A 687 -15.98 28.05 66.79
CA ILE A 687 -16.21 27.37 68.07
C ILE A 687 -16.89 28.33 69.05
N SER A 688 -18.14 28.02 69.43
CA SER A 688 -18.93 28.76 70.42
C SER A 688 -18.74 28.24 71.85
N SER A 689 -19.30 28.94 72.83
CA SER A 689 -19.33 28.52 74.23
C SER A 689 -20.39 27.44 74.47
N ALA A 690 -20.05 26.41 75.26
CA ALA A 690 -21.01 25.42 75.72
C ALA A 690 -22.10 26.06 76.60
N ALA A 691 -23.32 25.51 76.55
CA ALA A 691 -24.46 25.94 77.36
C ALA A 691 -24.27 25.60 78.85
N THR A 692 -24.93 26.38 79.71
CA THR A 692 -25.01 26.19 81.16
C THR A 692 -26.48 26.15 81.57
N GLY A 693 -26.88 25.12 82.32
CA GLY A 693 -28.28 24.92 82.72
C GLY A 693 -28.76 25.80 83.89
N PRO A 694 -29.97 25.55 84.40
CA PRO A 694 -30.72 26.50 85.23
C PRO A 694 -30.11 26.70 86.61
N ALA A 695 -30.15 27.94 87.13
CA ALA A 695 -29.72 28.29 88.48
C ALA A 695 -30.92 28.53 89.42
N ILE A 696 -30.88 27.97 90.64
CA ILE A 696 -31.92 28.14 91.67
C ILE A 696 -31.38 29.02 92.80
N SER A 697 -32.13 30.06 93.17
CA SER A 697 -31.87 30.89 94.34
C SER A 697 -33.05 30.84 95.32
N ALA A 698 -32.81 30.44 96.56
CA ALA A 698 -33.85 30.34 97.59
C ALA A 698 -33.27 30.71 98.96
N ALA A 699 -33.80 31.76 99.58
CA ALA A 699 -33.40 32.19 100.93
C ALA A 699 -34.28 31.51 102.00
N PRO A 700 -33.72 31.08 103.16
CA PRO A 700 -34.50 30.47 104.23
C PRO A 700 -35.68 31.34 104.68
N ILE A 701 -36.81 30.71 104.95
CA ILE A 701 -38.05 31.39 105.39
C ILE A 701 -38.22 31.15 106.89
N SER A 702 -38.48 32.21 107.65
CA SER A 702 -38.76 32.12 109.09
C SER A 702 -40.10 32.76 109.43
N GLY A 703 -40.87 32.16 110.33
CA GLY A 703 -42.21 32.63 110.72
C GLY A 703 -42.61 32.22 112.15
N VAL A 704 -43.85 32.57 112.52
CA VAL A 704 -44.45 32.26 113.82
C VAL A 704 -45.81 31.61 113.61
N GLU A 705 -46.12 30.62 114.42
CA GLU A 705 -47.33 29.81 114.32
C GLU A 705 -48.62 30.63 114.20
N GLY A 706 -49.44 30.26 113.21
CA GLY A 706 -50.71 30.91 112.90
C GLY A 706 -50.61 32.34 112.33
N ARG A 707 -49.42 32.88 112.04
CA ARG A 707 -49.23 34.13 111.28
C ARG A 707 -48.76 33.83 109.87
N ALA A 708 -49.43 34.37 108.85
CA ALA A 708 -49.08 34.10 107.46
C ALA A 708 -47.62 34.48 107.13
N VAL A 709 -46.92 33.60 106.40
CA VAL A 709 -45.52 33.78 106.00
C VAL A 709 -45.35 33.59 104.48
N SER A 710 -44.36 34.26 103.90
CA SER A 710 -44.01 34.11 102.48
C SER A 710 -42.52 34.30 102.22
N GLY A 711 -42.01 33.67 101.16
CA GLY A 711 -40.64 33.86 100.67
C GLY A 711 -40.52 33.64 99.17
N VAL A 712 -39.44 34.15 98.58
CA VAL A 712 -39.20 34.15 97.13
C VAL A 712 -38.19 33.06 96.76
N ILE A 713 -38.46 32.36 95.66
CA ILE A 713 -37.59 31.37 95.01
C ILE A 713 -37.37 31.86 93.58
N GLY A 714 -36.13 32.22 93.23
CA GLY A 714 -35.74 32.63 91.89
C GLY A 714 -35.15 31.47 91.07
N ILE A 715 -35.44 31.46 89.77
CA ILE A 715 -34.97 30.51 88.76
C ILE A 715 -34.43 31.32 87.59
N GLU A 716 -33.14 31.21 87.29
CA GLU A 716 -32.50 31.96 86.19
C GLU A 716 -31.85 31.00 85.19
N ASP A 717 -32.25 31.10 83.93
CA ASP A 717 -31.71 30.31 82.82
C ASP A 717 -31.73 31.14 81.51
N PRO A 718 -30.65 31.89 81.21
CA PRO A 718 -30.59 32.76 80.04
C PRO A 718 -30.38 31.97 78.73
N GLY A 719 -31.44 31.30 78.26
CA GLY A 719 -31.44 30.58 76.99
C GLY A 719 -32.44 29.42 76.87
N ALA A 720 -33.09 29.02 77.96
CA ALA A 720 -34.11 27.98 77.94
C ALA A 720 -35.47 28.49 77.42
N ASP A 721 -36.12 27.70 76.56
CA ASP A 721 -37.48 27.97 76.08
C ASP A 721 -38.53 27.72 77.18
N ASN A 722 -38.21 26.81 78.11
CA ASN A 722 -38.98 26.55 79.33
C ASN A 722 -38.08 25.90 80.40
N VAL A 723 -38.44 26.07 81.67
CA VAL A 723 -37.81 25.39 82.81
C VAL A 723 -38.90 24.74 83.65
N LYS A 724 -38.83 23.43 83.85
CA LYS A 724 -39.70 22.68 84.75
C LYS A 724 -39.10 22.70 86.16
N VAL A 725 -39.91 23.04 87.18
CA VAL A 725 -39.49 23.00 88.58
C VAL A 725 -40.35 22.02 89.38
N ASP A 726 -39.72 20.98 89.93
CA ASP A 726 -40.34 20.03 90.86
C ASP A 726 -39.99 20.41 92.32
N ILE A 727 -41.00 20.51 93.18
CA ILE A 727 -40.87 20.87 94.60
C ILE A 727 -41.33 19.69 95.47
N LYS A 728 -40.47 19.23 96.38
CA LYS A 728 -40.79 18.16 97.35
C LYS A 728 -40.60 18.66 98.78
N GLY A 729 -41.39 18.12 99.73
CA GLY A 729 -41.28 18.44 101.16
C GLY A 729 -42.08 19.66 101.64
N ALA A 730 -42.97 20.22 100.80
CA ALA A 730 -43.81 21.35 101.20
C ALA A 730 -44.87 20.94 102.25
N PRO A 731 -45.06 21.73 103.33
CA PRO A 731 -46.05 21.42 104.37
C PRO A 731 -47.49 21.67 103.91
N SER A 732 -48.44 21.01 104.57
CA SER A 732 -49.88 21.13 104.25
C SER A 732 -50.36 22.59 104.35
N GLY A 733 -51.03 23.06 103.31
CA GLY A 733 -51.53 24.44 103.21
C GLY A 733 -50.50 25.49 102.74
N MET A 734 -49.25 25.11 102.47
CA MET A 734 -48.32 25.96 101.73
C MET A 734 -48.65 25.89 100.23
N VAL A 735 -48.70 27.06 99.58
CA VAL A 735 -48.98 27.20 98.14
C VAL A 735 -47.86 27.99 97.46
N PHE A 736 -47.58 27.68 96.20
CA PHE A 736 -46.61 28.38 95.38
C PHE A 736 -47.35 29.15 94.30
N VAL A 737 -46.96 30.41 94.09
CA VAL A 737 -47.56 31.30 93.11
C VAL A 737 -46.46 31.88 92.25
N GLU A 738 -46.58 31.79 90.92
CA GLU A 738 -45.65 32.40 89.97
C GLU A 738 -45.48 33.91 90.21
N SER A 739 -44.24 34.40 90.07
CA SER A 739 -43.88 35.78 90.37
C SER A 739 -42.54 36.16 89.73
N GLY A 740 -42.58 36.62 88.48
CA GLY A 740 -41.38 36.99 87.72
C GLY A 740 -40.56 35.75 87.35
N PRO A 741 -39.21 35.79 87.42
CA PRO A 741 -38.35 34.65 87.09
C PRO A 741 -38.33 33.61 88.23
N GLY A 742 -39.51 33.15 88.67
CA GLY A 742 -39.62 32.26 89.83
C GLY A 742 -40.98 32.28 90.50
N PHE A 743 -40.99 31.88 91.78
CA PHE A 743 -42.20 31.60 92.55
C PHE A 743 -42.14 32.21 93.95
N VAL A 744 -43.28 32.64 94.48
CA VAL A 744 -43.45 33.01 95.89
C VAL A 744 -44.15 31.86 96.62
N ALA A 745 -43.45 31.26 97.57
CA ALA A 745 -44.06 30.36 98.55
C ALA A 745 -44.88 31.19 99.54
N LYS A 746 -46.13 30.78 99.80
CA LYS A 746 -47.05 31.44 100.75
C LYS A 746 -47.71 30.40 101.63
N TRP A 747 -47.74 30.62 102.94
CA TRP A 747 -48.39 29.73 103.90
C TRP A 747 -49.24 30.54 104.88
N ARG A 748 -50.58 30.40 104.80
CA ARG A 748 -51.53 31.26 105.54
C ARG A 748 -51.62 30.92 107.03
N HIS A 749 -51.52 29.64 107.36
CA HIS A 749 -51.64 29.12 108.72
C HIS A 749 -50.47 28.16 108.99
N PRO A 750 -49.24 28.69 109.18
CA PRO A 750 -48.09 27.85 109.47
C PRO A 750 -48.21 27.20 110.84
N VAL A 751 -47.82 25.93 110.91
CA VAL A 751 -47.73 25.12 112.13
C VAL A 751 -46.27 25.14 112.61
N ALA A 752 -46.04 25.13 113.92
CA ALA A 752 -44.68 25.12 114.47
C ALA A 752 -43.87 23.90 114.00
N GLY A 753 -42.61 24.13 113.61
CA GLY A 753 -41.72 23.09 113.08
C GLY A 753 -40.71 23.60 112.06
N THR A 754 -39.79 22.73 111.65
CA THR A 754 -38.80 22.99 110.60
C THR A 754 -39.07 22.07 109.41
N TYR A 755 -39.21 22.65 108.22
CA TYR A 755 -39.53 21.95 106.99
C TYR A 755 -38.42 22.21 105.96
N THR A 756 -37.90 21.15 105.33
CA THR A 756 -36.90 21.27 104.27
C THR A 756 -37.56 20.90 102.94
N LEU A 757 -37.62 21.86 102.03
CA LEU A 757 -38.12 21.71 100.69
C LEU A 757 -36.95 21.48 99.73
N THR A 758 -37.04 20.46 98.89
CA THR A 758 -36.07 20.23 97.81
C THR A 758 -36.67 20.73 96.50
N LEU A 759 -35.96 21.67 95.86
CA LEU A 759 -36.29 22.32 94.60
C LEU A 759 -35.41 21.71 93.52
N THR A 760 -35.98 21.19 92.44
CA THR A 760 -35.22 20.67 91.28
C THR A 760 -35.71 21.37 90.01
N ALA A 761 -34.81 22.05 89.32
CA ALA A 761 -35.09 22.72 88.05
C ALA A 761 -34.48 21.93 86.89
N VAL A 762 -35.20 21.80 85.78
CA VAL A 762 -34.76 21.14 84.55
C VAL A 762 -35.15 22.00 83.36
N ASP A 763 -34.20 22.34 82.48
CA ASP A 763 -34.43 23.17 81.30
C ASP A 763 -34.94 22.37 80.09
N SER A 764 -35.29 23.09 79.02
CA SER A 764 -35.70 22.53 77.73
C SER A 764 -34.59 21.77 76.98
N ALA A 765 -33.33 21.86 77.42
CA ALA A 765 -32.19 21.11 76.91
C ALA A 765 -31.87 19.85 77.75
N GLY A 766 -32.59 19.61 78.85
CA GLY A 766 -32.41 18.49 79.78
C GLY A 766 -31.30 18.68 80.82
N LEU A 767 -30.71 19.89 80.95
CA LEU A 767 -29.78 20.21 82.04
C LEU A 767 -30.58 20.48 83.31
N SER A 768 -30.05 20.07 84.46
CA SER A 768 -30.75 20.17 85.75
C SER A 768 -29.89 20.68 86.89
N SER A 769 -30.53 21.32 87.85
CA SER A 769 -29.95 21.75 89.12
C SER A 769 -30.91 21.52 90.29
N GLN A 770 -30.37 21.51 91.51
CA GLN A 770 -31.12 21.23 92.73
C GLN A 770 -30.65 22.11 93.89
N ALA A 771 -31.60 22.59 94.69
CA ALA A 771 -31.35 23.38 95.89
C ALA A 771 -32.31 22.99 97.03
N ASN A 772 -31.91 23.22 98.28
CA ASN A 772 -32.76 22.99 99.46
C ASN A 772 -33.15 24.33 100.10
N LEU A 773 -34.44 24.50 100.37
CA LEU A 773 -35.03 25.64 101.07
C LEU A 773 -35.51 25.19 102.45
N VAL A 774 -34.98 25.81 103.51
CA VAL A 774 -35.42 25.56 104.90
C VAL A 774 -36.47 26.58 105.30
N VAL A 775 -37.57 26.12 105.89
CA VAL A 775 -38.68 26.91 106.42
C VAL A 775 -38.85 26.60 107.90
N THR A 776 -38.66 27.59 108.77
CA THR A 776 -38.69 27.41 110.23
C THR A 776 -39.80 28.24 110.87
N ILE A 777 -40.72 27.59 111.57
CA ILE A 777 -41.86 28.23 112.25
C ILE A 777 -41.72 28.04 113.75
N GLY A 778 -41.58 29.15 114.50
CA GLY A 778 -41.59 29.14 115.95
C GLY A 778 -43.00 29.01 116.53
N THR A 779 -43.11 28.42 117.72
CA THR A 779 -44.34 28.40 118.53
C THR A 779 -44.77 29.82 118.92
N ARG A 780 -46.06 29.99 119.20
CA ARG A 780 -46.70 31.29 119.42
C ARG A 780 -46.42 31.95 120.77
#